data_AF-A0A5M8P007-F1
#
_entry.id   AF-A0A5M8P007-F1
#
_cell.length_a   1.000
_cell.length_b   1.000
_cell.length_c   1.000
_cell.angle_alpha   90.00
_cell.angle_beta   90.00
_cell.angle_gamma   90.00
#
_symmetry.space_group_name_H-M   'P 1'
#
loop_
_entity.id
_entity.type
_entity.pdbx_description
1 polymer ?
#
loop_
_entity_poly.entity_id
_entity_poly.type
_entity_poly.pdbx_seq_one_letter_code
_entity_poly.pdbx_strand_id
1 'polypeptide(L)'
;MKKIFLRLTFLLIFCTTLENVSATTITFNTNGGSLVTEQTLAAGKKLAYPGASTREGYLFAGWYDNANLSGLPVLFPYSTANNVTLYAKWLSESDFMDGNKRTQFYPYALRNSLFRSDARIVDIALLGAHDAFTDQIASNSPLDPGDDNYSSLKLIDWIAGATIANGAKAQSEGAYNLARYGVRFFDTRVCYYNNTWWTMHAKISQSLDTYLKGVLQFLDETDREFVVIYIWPQSSVHLNGASYASLWSYIENVRYNGKNIFDYIQYKNISLSKLTYGDVVGNSSHSGVVLFTLDPSAAAKGGYSTGSDVRCTWHDKSNSDDLLTAIQNEYTTIKSGSYNNRMRICQAQRTSGSGGNLLNMANEFNYRPVDDSRFETWLTAMPVVWFDNAATTIGNFNMKINWKMHLFNLSTGNAALPAGTNRYYVKKNGKDTNSGLTWNDALASPTVAISKLYGANANCEVWIAEGEYSVSNIQTGVNASTVVTGKIYGGFAGTENSLAERKINATGTPWSYARKTILKANGNLPVLQNNNQAIPAIIDGLIFDGNATAPCISYRQPTSAGIFRNCVFQNGNGSNWNGSANLITGSGQYDWASGGINIGTDRKGDGSEIKNAGYPAENAIVTVENCLIANNTGRLGGGVFSKGGKFINCIIRNNHAVNLGTYKLPTGIGTFTSNLTTSGNGGGVFFGKTCADDVNVLINCIVSNNTADGKGGGVYTASSTADIFNSTLASNKSAANGGGGIFISFRTKVYNTIFYDNKASGTVENVNRNNIALLFYNNISDALPDGITGSQNILCANRTQLFAETVTYTPANSFIGRDHGTTSGISGLPATDLAGNTRTINILDIGPYETIAEQPTGLQDFTDDPVIETKYYNLQGWEMQRPIQEGIFIVKRKHASERIEVTKVYGKFR
;
A
#
# COMPACT_ATOMS: atom_id res chain seq x y z
N MET A 1 -13.84 -33.54 74.37
CA MET A 1 -14.40 -32.17 74.20
C MET A 1 -13.36 -31.02 74.13
N LYS A 2 -12.04 -31.25 74.25
CA LYS A 2 -11.02 -30.17 74.12
C LYS A 2 -10.42 -29.95 72.71
N LYS A 3 -10.81 -30.74 71.70
CA LYS A 3 -10.31 -30.60 70.31
C LYS A 3 -11.24 -29.82 69.35
N ILE A 4 -12.44 -29.45 69.79
CA ILE A 4 -13.41 -28.70 68.96
C ILE A 4 -13.32 -27.18 69.19
N PHE A 5 -12.90 -26.74 70.38
CA PHE A 5 -12.78 -25.31 70.68
C PHE A 5 -11.55 -24.62 70.02
N LEU A 6 -10.48 -25.36 69.71
CA LEU A 6 -9.28 -24.78 69.09
C LEU A 6 -9.44 -24.52 67.58
N ARG A 7 -10.47 -25.09 66.93
CA ARG A 7 -10.77 -24.84 65.51
C ARG A 7 -11.71 -23.65 65.28
N LEU A 8 -12.43 -23.20 66.31
CA LEU A 8 -13.32 -22.03 66.22
C LEU A 8 -12.60 -20.71 66.51
N THR A 9 -11.51 -20.72 67.28
CA THR A 9 -10.70 -19.51 67.51
C THR A 9 -9.79 -19.16 66.32
N PHE A 10 -9.41 -20.15 65.49
CA PHE A 10 -8.66 -19.89 64.25
C PHE A 10 -9.54 -19.39 63.09
N LEU A 11 -10.87 -19.56 63.18
CA LEU A 11 -11.80 -19.07 62.15
C LEU A 11 -12.25 -17.61 62.40
N LEU A 12 -12.01 -17.06 63.60
CA LEU A 12 -12.35 -15.67 63.94
C LEU A 12 -11.16 -14.68 63.88
N ILE A 13 -9.93 -15.14 63.58
CA ILE A 13 -8.76 -14.26 63.35
C ILE A 13 -8.34 -14.24 61.86
N PHE A 14 -9.19 -14.71 60.95
CA PHE A 14 -9.21 -14.26 59.55
C PHE A 14 -10.40 -13.33 59.30
N CYS A 15 -10.77 -12.54 60.32
CA CYS A 15 -11.37 -11.24 60.11
C CYS A 15 -10.24 -10.21 59.87
N THR A 16 -9.33 -10.50 58.93
CA THR A 16 -8.56 -9.46 58.27
C THR A 16 -9.46 -8.98 57.14
N THR A 17 -10.08 -7.82 57.33
CA THR A 17 -10.51 -6.90 56.28
C THR A 17 -10.56 -7.54 54.89
N LEU A 18 -11.71 -8.11 54.51
CA LEU A 18 -12.12 -8.04 53.11
C LEU A 18 -12.29 -6.54 52.84
N GLU A 19 -11.19 -5.86 52.56
CA GLU A 19 -11.28 -4.65 51.76
C GLU A 19 -12.12 -5.08 50.56
N ASN A 20 -13.29 -4.46 50.41
CA ASN A 20 -13.98 -4.47 49.12
C ASN A 20 -13.02 -3.77 48.17
N VAL A 21 -12.12 -4.55 47.59
CA VAL A 21 -11.14 -4.08 46.64
C VAL A 21 -11.93 -3.72 45.39
N SER A 22 -12.32 -2.45 45.28
CA SER A 22 -13.05 -1.94 44.11
C SER A 22 -12.19 -2.16 42.88
N ALA A 23 -12.65 -3.04 41.99
CA ALA A 23 -12.05 -3.17 40.66
C ALA A 23 -12.27 -1.87 39.88
N THR A 24 -11.25 -1.43 39.15
CA THR A 24 -11.32 -0.19 38.38
C THR A 24 -11.58 -0.52 36.91
N THR A 25 -12.63 0.05 36.35
CA THR A 25 -12.96 -0.08 34.92
C THR A 25 -12.32 1.04 34.12
N ILE A 26 -11.65 0.68 33.03
CA ILE A 26 -11.11 1.62 32.05
C ILE A 26 -11.86 1.45 30.73
N THR A 27 -12.50 2.54 30.31
CA THR A 27 -13.25 2.66 29.06
C THR A 27 -12.42 3.41 28.03
N PHE A 28 -12.64 3.11 26.74
CA PHE A 28 -11.91 3.75 25.64
C PHE A 28 -12.88 4.51 24.74
N ASN A 29 -12.73 5.83 24.66
CA ASN A 29 -13.36 6.64 23.62
C ASN A 29 -12.38 6.79 22.45
N THR A 30 -12.66 6.10 21.35
CA THR A 30 -11.77 6.06 20.18
C THR A 30 -11.86 7.31 19.30
N ASN A 31 -12.75 8.27 19.60
CA ASN A 31 -12.92 9.52 18.84
C ASN A 31 -12.97 9.30 17.31
N GLY A 32 -13.78 8.33 16.88
CA GLY A 32 -13.96 7.98 15.47
C GLY A 32 -12.96 6.96 14.90
N GLY A 33 -12.08 6.41 15.74
CA GLY A 33 -11.25 5.26 15.38
C GLY A 33 -11.93 3.91 15.65
N SER A 34 -11.29 2.83 15.21
CA SER A 34 -11.70 1.44 15.46
C SER A 34 -11.90 1.12 16.94
N LEU A 35 -12.92 0.35 17.28
CA LEU A 35 -13.29 0.00 18.66
C LEU A 35 -12.13 -0.64 19.45
N VAL A 36 -11.97 -0.23 20.71
CA VAL A 36 -11.08 -0.85 21.70
C VAL A 36 -11.93 -1.30 22.88
N THR A 37 -11.84 -2.57 23.24
CA THR A 37 -12.65 -3.17 24.30
C THR A 37 -12.28 -2.62 25.67
N GLU A 38 -13.28 -2.36 26.50
CA GLU A 38 -13.08 -1.97 27.90
C GLU A 38 -12.29 -3.01 28.69
N GLN A 39 -11.53 -2.55 29.69
CA GLN A 39 -10.71 -3.41 30.54
C GLN A 39 -11.00 -3.17 32.01
N THR A 40 -10.94 -4.24 32.81
CA THR A 40 -11.12 -4.17 34.27
C THR A 40 -9.81 -4.53 34.97
N LEU A 41 -9.34 -3.67 35.86
CA LEU A 41 -8.12 -3.86 36.64
C LEU A 41 -8.46 -4.25 38.08
N ALA A 42 -7.84 -5.33 38.57
CA ALA A 42 -7.80 -5.61 40.01
C ALA A 42 -6.95 -4.55 40.73
N ALA A 43 -7.22 -4.26 42.02
CA ALA A 43 -6.48 -3.20 42.69
C ALA A 43 -4.97 -3.48 42.75
N GLY A 44 -4.22 -2.40 42.64
CA GLY A 44 -2.76 -2.42 42.55
C GLY A 44 -2.21 -2.92 41.20
N LYS A 45 -3.05 -3.36 40.25
CA LYS A 45 -2.63 -3.66 38.88
C LYS A 45 -2.61 -2.40 38.02
N LYS A 46 -1.73 -2.38 37.02
CA LYS A 46 -1.61 -1.32 36.03
C LYS A 46 -2.11 -1.80 34.67
N LEU A 47 -2.73 -0.91 33.90
CA LEU A 47 -3.14 -1.15 32.52
C LEU A 47 -1.91 -1.24 31.63
N ALA A 48 -1.67 -2.39 31.01
CA ALA A 48 -0.73 -2.50 29.89
C ALA A 48 -1.25 -1.73 28.67
N TYR A 49 -0.40 -1.45 27.69
CA TYR A 49 -0.85 -0.74 26.48
C TYR A 49 -2.08 -1.46 25.86
N PRO A 50 -3.24 -0.77 25.72
CA PRO A 50 -4.53 -1.41 25.44
C PRO A 50 -4.70 -1.90 24.00
N GLY A 51 -3.66 -1.74 23.18
CA GLY A 51 -3.69 -2.00 21.76
C GLY A 51 -3.98 -0.73 20.95
N ALA A 52 -3.78 -0.87 19.65
CA ALA A 52 -3.98 0.19 18.69
C ALA A 52 -5.48 0.44 18.43
N SER A 53 -5.84 1.70 18.22
CA SER A 53 -6.98 2.07 17.39
C SER A 53 -6.42 2.56 16.04
N THR A 54 -7.16 2.42 14.94
CA THR A 54 -6.85 3.09 13.66
C THR A 54 -8.02 3.93 13.19
N ARG A 55 -7.72 4.97 12.40
CA ARG A 55 -8.72 5.84 11.75
C ARG A 55 -8.18 6.19 10.37
N GLU A 56 -8.94 5.85 9.33
CA GLU A 56 -8.52 6.07 7.94
C GLU A 56 -8.22 7.55 7.68
N GLY A 57 -7.05 7.84 7.09
CA GLY A 57 -6.59 9.21 6.82
C GLY A 57 -5.97 9.97 8.00
N TYR A 58 -5.82 9.33 9.17
CA TYR A 58 -5.27 9.96 10.37
C TYR A 58 -4.19 9.10 11.05
N LEU A 59 -3.24 9.76 11.71
CA LEU A 59 -2.27 9.11 12.59
C LEU A 59 -2.74 9.10 14.04
N PHE A 60 -2.54 7.98 14.72
CA PHE A 60 -2.81 7.86 16.15
C PHE A 60 -1.76 8.61 16.96
N ALA A 61 -2.15 9.62 17.73
CA ALA A 61 -1.24 10.45 18.51
C ALA A 61 -1.07 10.01 19.98
N GLY A 62 -1.89 9.09 20.44
CA GLY A 62 -1.86 8.57 21.80
C GLY A 62 -3.21 8.61 22.50
N TRP A 63 -3.24 8.02 23.69
CA TRP A 63 -4.38 8.04 24.60
C TRP A 63 -4.24 9.22 25.58
N TYR A 64 -5.35 9.88 25.88
CA TYR A 64 -5.43 11.02 26.80
C TYR A 64 -6.44 10.71 27.90
N ASP A 65 -6.17 11.14 29.13
CA ASP A 65 -7.09 10.99 30.27
C ASP A 65 -8.16 12.09 30.34
N ASN A 66 -8.19 12.97 29.33
CA ASN A 66 -9.07 14.13 29.26
C ASN A 66 -9.72 14.26 27.88
N ALA A 67 -11.01 14.58 27.85
CA ALA A 67 -11.81 14.66 26.63
C ALA A 67 -11.37 15.79 25.67
N ASN A 68 -10.70 16.82 26.19
CA ASN A 68 -10.16 17.94 25.41
C ASN A 68 -8.80 17.65 24.75
N LEU A 69 -8.24 16.44 24.92
CA LEU A 69 -7.01 15.97 24.26
C LEU A 69 -5.81 16.91 24.44
N SER A 70 -5.73 17.51 25.63
CA SER A 70 -4.75 18.49 26.05
C SER A 70 -3.62 17.85 26.86
N GLY A 71 -2.43 18.48 26.84
CA GLY A 71 -1.24 17.98 27.53
C GLY A 71 -0.51 16.87 26.76
N LEU A 72 0.19 16.01 27.52
CA LEU A 72 0.91 14.84 26.99
C LEU A 72 0.01 13.60 27.02
N PRO A 73 0.21 12.65 26.09
CA PRO A 73 -0.48 11.38 26.13
C PRO A 73 -0.10 10.60 27.40
N VAL A 74 -1.02 9.76 27.89
CA VAL A 74 -0.75 8.87 29.02
C VAL A 74 0.35 7.87 28.68
N LEU A 75 1.21 7.58 29.65
CA LEU A 75 2.25 6.56 29.55
C LEU A 75 1.72 5.22 30.06
N PHE A 76 2.20 4.14 29.47
CA PHE A 76 1.93 2.79 29.93
C PHE A 76 3.18 2.21 30.64
N PRO A 77 2.99 1.31 31.63
CA PRO A 77 1.71 0.83 32.15
C PRO A 77 0.99 1.91 32.99
N TYR A 78 -0.28 2.17 32.68
CA TYR A 78 -1.08 3.26 33.23
C TYR A 78 -1.76 2.85 34.54
N SER A 79 -1.77 3.73 35.55
CA SER A 79 -2.38 3.48 36.85
C SER A 79 -3.43 4.52 37.19
N THR A 80 -4.58 4.07 37.70
CA THR A 80 -5.64 4.92 38.21
C THR A 80 -6.28 4.28 39.45
N ALA A 81 -6.75 5.11 40.38
CA ALA A 81 -7.51 4.68 41.55
C ALA A 81 -9.04 4.63 41.30
N ASN A 82 -9.51 5.27 40.24
CA ASN A 82 -10.94 5.41 39.91
C ASN A 82 -11.23 5.00 38.47
N ASN A 83 -12.49 4.67 38.18
CA ASN A 83 -12.94 4.42 36.81
C ASN A 83 -12.61 5.62 35.93
N VAL A 84 -12.06 5.38 34.74
CA VAL A 84 -11.58 6.45 33.86
C VAL A 84 -11.85 6.09 32.41
N THR A 85 -12.15 7.11 31.60
CA THR A 85 -12.21 7.00 30.14
C THR A 85 -10.93 7.55 29.54
N LEU A 86 -10.24 6.77 28.71
CA LEU A 86 -9.13 7.23 27.89
C LEU A 86 -9.62 7.61 26.49
N TYR A 87 -9.17 8.75 25.97
CA TYR A 87 -9.59 9.36 24.71
C TYR A 87 -8.48 9.31 23.67
N ALA A 88 -8.76 8.76 22.50
CA ALA A 88 -7.80 8.70 21.39
C ALA A 88 -7.64 10.08 20.72
N LYS A 89 -6.40 10.48 20.44
CA LYS A 89 -6.10 11.66 19.62
C LYS A 89 -5.65 11.26 18.22
N TRP A 90 -6.13 11.99 17.22
CA TRP A 90 -5.87 11.75 15.80
C TRP A 90 -5.25 12.99 15.17
N LEU A 91 -4.25 12.81 14.30
CA LEU A 91 -3.66 13.89 13.52
C LEU A 91 -3.91 13.63 12.04
N SER A 92 -4.50 14.60 11.34
CA SER A 92 -4.45 14.62 9.86
C SER A 92 -3.04 15.00 9.41
N GLU A 93 -2.76 14.84 8.11
CA GLU A 93 -1.51 15.34 7.54
C GLU A 93 -1.34 16.84 7.79
N SER A 94 -2.38 17.64 7.54
CA SER A 94 -2.33 19.09 7.78
C SER A 94 -2.04 19.43 9.24
N ASP A 95 -2.62 18.69 10.19
CA ASP A 95 -2.38 18.88 11.61
C ASP A 95 -0.97 18.47 12.03
N PHE A 96 -0.43 17.43 11.41
CA PHE A 96 0.92 16.96 11.66
C PHE A 96 1.95 17.95 11.12
N MET A 97 1.66 18.56 9.96
CA MET A 97 2.50 19.57 9.30
C MET A 97 2.46 20.95 9.99
N ASP A 98 1.70 21.12 11.08
CA ASP A 98 1.77 22.29 11.96
C ASP A 98 2.98 22.18 12.91
N GLY A 99 4.01 23.01 12.65
CA GLY A 99 5.31 22.96 13.33
C GLY A 99 5.26 23.08 14.86
N ASN A 100 4.15 23.56 15.42
CA ASN A 100 3.93 23.68 16.86
C ASN A 100 3.72 22.32 17.57
N LYS A 101 3.49 21.23 16.83
CA LYS A 101 3.14 19.91 17.40
C LYS A 101 4.30 18.92 17.46
N ARG A 102 5.51 19.31 17.03
CA ARG A 102 6.71 18.45 16.98
C ARG A 102 7.06 17.79 18.31
N THR A 103 6.94 18.52 19.42
CA THR A 103 7.32 18.05 20.76
C THR A 103 6.26 17.18 21.44
N GLN A 104 5.06 17.12 20.88
CA GLN A 104 3.93 16.35 21.41
C GLN A 104 3.85 14.95 20.79
N PHE A 105 4.19 14.82 19.50
CA PHE A 105 4.01 13.57 18.75
C PHE A 105 5.31 12.78 18.53
N TYR A 106 6.39 13.42 18.07
CA TYR A 106 7.64 12.74 17.69
C TYR A 106 8.31 11.95 18.82
N PRO A 107 8.19 12.34 20.11
CA PRO A 107 8.69 11.50 21.19
C PRO A 107 8.06 10.11 21.24
N TYR A 108 6.87 9.92 20.66
CA TYR A 108 6.10 8.68 20.70
C TYR A 108 5.95 8.03 19.32
N ALA A 109 6.82 8.37 18.37
CA ALA A 109 6.67 7.99 16.96
C ALA A 109 6.59 6.46 16.76
N LEU A 110 7.37 5.67 17.50
CA LEU A 110 7.36 4.20 17.35
C LEU A 110 6.15 3.56 18.03
N ARG A 111 5.84 3.98 19.26
CA ARG A 111 4.63 3.59 19.99
C ARG A 111 3.38 3.87 19.15
N ASN A 112 3.33 5.05 18.57
CA ASN A 112 2.22 5.52 17.75
C ASN A 112 2.19 4.86 16.35
N SER A 113 3.30 4.28 15.88
CA SER A 113 3.32 3.43 14.67
C SER A 113 2.71 2.05 14.93
N LEU A 114 2.26 1.81 16.16
CA LEU A 114 1.41 0.70 16.57
C LEU A 114 2.05 -0.67 16.42
N PHE A 115 3.36 -0.85 16.36
CA PHE A 115 3.98 -2.14 16.00
C PHE A 115 3.45 -3.38 16.77
N ARG A 116 3.28 -4.50 16.05
CA ARG A 116 3.11 -5.83 16.62
C ARG A 116 4.32 -6.19 17.47
N SER A 117 4.10 -6.95 18.53
CA SER A 117 5.20 -7.44 19.35
C SER A 117 6.20 -8.29 18.56
N ASP A 118 5.77 -8.99 17.51
CA ASP A 118 6.62 -9.84 16.67
C ASP A 118 7.24 -9.11 15.45
N ALA A 119 7.02 -7.80 15.30
CA ALA A 119 7.63 -7.02 14.22
C ALA A 119 9.16 -7.05 14.35
N ARG A 120 9.89 -7.43 13.28
CA ARG A 120 11.35 -7.52 13.32
C ARG A 120 11.98 -6.14 13.35
N ILE A 121 12.92 -5.88 14.26
CA ILE A 121 13.51 -4.55 14.38
C ILE A 121 14.29 -4.11 13.13
N VAL A 122 14.79 -5.07 12.35
CA VAL A 122 15.52 -4.80 11.10
C VAL A 122 14.62 -4.30 9.98
N ASP A 123 13.29 -4.45 10.08
CA ASP A 123 12.31 -4.00 9.08
C ASP A 123 11.57 -2.72 9.49
N ILE A 124 11.87 -2.17 10.67
CA ILE A 124 11.26 -0.93 11.16
C ILE A 124 12.01 0.25 10.53
N ALA A 125 11.27 1.17 9.91
CA ALA A 125 11.85 2.39 9.38
C ALA A 125 12.21 3.35 10.52
N LEU A 126 13.46 3.80 10.53
CA LEU A 126 14.04 4.64 11.58
C LEU A 126 14.78 5.84 10.97
N LEU A 127 14.50 7.03 11.50
CA LEU A 127 15.31 8.21 11.25
C LEU A 127 16.60 8.10 12.07
N GLY A 128 17.74 8.25 11.41
CA GLY A 128 19.04 8.31 12.06
C GLY A 128 19.78 9.61 11.88
N ALA A 129 20.60 9.93 12.87
CA ALA A 129 21.58 10.99 12.83
C ALA A 129 22.94 10.39 12.46
N HIS A 130 23.46 10.78 11.29
CA HIS A 130 24.85 10.52 10.89
C HIS A 130 25.80 11.35 11.75
N ASP A 131 26.93 10.77 12.17
CA ASP A 131 27.90 11.42 13.06
C ASP A 131 27.20 12.17 14.21
N ALA A 132 26.33 11.44 14.90
CA ALA A 132 25.57 11.92 16.03
C ALA A 132 26.48 12.46 17.14
N PHE A 133 25.92 13.37 17.95
CA PHE A 133 26.60 13.94 19.12
C PHE A 133 27.82 14.81 18.78
N THR A 134 27.72 15.53 17.66
CA THR A 134 28.71 16.51 17.18
C THR A 134 28.26 17.97 17.38
N ASP A 135 27.12 18.21 18.04
CA ASP A 135 26.50 19.53 18.17
C ASP A 135 27.30 20.53 19.00
N GLN A 136 28.17 20.06 19.89
CA GLN A 136 29.07 20.91 20.68
C GLN A 136 30.45 21.13 20.03
N ILE A 137 30.68 20.65 18.80
CA ILE A 137 31.93 20.97 18.08
C ILE A 137 31.97 22.47 17.77
N ALA A 138 33.06 23.11 18.18
CA ALA A 138 33.34 24.52 17.96
C ALA A 138 34.75 24.71 17.39
N SER A 139 35.05 25.92 16.91
CA SER A 139 36.36 26.24 16.31
C SER A 139 37.54 25.96 17.25
N ASN A 140 37.32 26.16 18.56
CA ASN A 140 38.29 25.96 19.63
C ASN A 140 38.23 24.55 20.28
N SER A 141 37.39 23.64 19.78
CA SER A 141 37.42 22.25 20.23
C SER A 141 38.81 21.64 20.00
N PRO A 142 39.30 20.73 20.86
CA PRO A 142 40.52 19.99 20.58
C PRO A 142 40.37 19.12 19.33
N LEU A 143 41.45 18.91 18.58
CA LEU A 143 41.51 17.88 17.55
C LEU A 143 41.40 16.49 18.17
N ASP A 144 40.80 15.57 17.43
CA ASP A 144 40.80 14.16 17.78
C ASP A 144 42.25 13.63 17.87
N PRO A 145 42.64 12.96 18.98
CA PRO A 145 43.94 12.34 19.10
C PRO A 145 44.26 11.33 17.99
N GLY A 146 43.25 10.62 17.48
CA GLY A 146 43.36 9.49 16.56
C GLY A 146 43.17 9.79 15.08
N ASP A 147 42.87 11.04 14.68
CA ASP A 147 42.64 11.35 13.26
C ASP A 147 43.96 11.68 12.53
N ASP A 148 44.36 10.77 11.65
CA ASP A 148 45.58 10.88 10.83
C ASP A 148 45.41 11.86 9.67
N ASN A 149 44.18 12.16 9.23
CA ASN A 149 43.93 13.06 8.10
C ASN A 149 44.27 14.53 8.42
N TYR A 150 44.24 14.89 9.71
CA TYR A 150 44.57 16.23 10.19
C TYR A 150 45.92 16.30 10.91
N SER A 151 46.71 15.22 10.84
CA SER A 151 48.04 15.14 11.47
C SER A 151 49.01 16.25 11.03
N SER A 152 48.95 16.67 9.76
CA SER A 152 49.71 17.80 9.20
C SER A 152 49.15 19.17 9.62
N LEU A 153 47.88 19.24 10.02
CA LEU A 153 47.18 20.44 10.47
C LEU A 153 47.27 20.64 11.99
N LYS A 154 47.71 19.63 12.75
CA LYS A 154 47.96 19.73 14.22
C LYS A 154 48.89 20.89 14.59
N LEU A 155 49.81 21.28 13.70
CA LEU A 155 50.75 22.39 13.92
C LEU A 155 50.11 23.79 13.73
N ILE A 156 48.96 23.88 13.04
CA ILE A 156 48.28 25.12 12.64
C ILE A 156 46.76 25.12 12.93
N ASP A 157 46.28 24.25 13.83
CA ASP A 157 44.85 24.17 14.20
C ASP A 157 44.30 25.50 14.72
N TRP A 158 45.11 26.33 15.38
CA TRP A 158 44.69 27.66 15.82
C TRP A 158 44.29 28.60 14.65
N ILE A 159 44.79 28.33 13.44
CA ILE A 159 44.46 29.07 12.21
C ILE A 159 43.29 28.41 11.46
N ALA A 160 43.23 27.08 11.44
CA ALA A 160 42.26 26.32 10.65
C ALA A 160 41.02 25.82 11.43
N GLY A 161 40.96 26.07 12.74
CA GLY A 161 39.99 25.44 13.64
C GLY A 161 38.52 25.66 13.28
N ALA A 162 38.16 26.85 12.76
CA ALA A 162 36.81 27.13 12.29
C ALA A 162 36.43 26.32 11.04
N THR A 163 37.35 26.17 10.10
CA THR A 163 37.15 25.39 8.87
C THR A 163 36.94 23.90 9.18
N ILE A 164 37.75 23.35 10.08
CA ILE A 164 37.62 21.94 10.50
C ILE A 164 36.32 21.76 11.28
N ALA A 165 35.96 22.65 12.20
CA ALA A 165 34.71 22.59 12.94
C ALA A 165 33.47 22.60 12.01
N ASN A 166 33.50 23.40 10.94
CA ASN A 166 32.42 23.43 9.94
C ASN A 166 32.27 22.12 9.17
N GLY A 167 33.38 21.46 8.83
CA GLY A 167 33.38 20.15 8.17
C GLY A 167 33.14 18.97 9.13
N ALA A 168 33.14 19.23 10.44
CA ALA A 168 33.01 18.22 11.49
C ALA A 168 31.62 18.20 12.14
N LYS A 169 30.97 19.36 12.27
CA LYS A 169 29.69 19.50 12.96
C LYS A 169 28.54 19.00 12.07
N ALA A 170 28.16 17.74 12.25
CA ALA A 170 27.10 17.09 11.48
C ALA A 170 25.70 17.30 12.06
N GLN A 171 25.58 17.50 13.38
CA GLN A 171 24.29 17.73 14.04
C GLN A 171 24.24 19.10 14.73
N SER A 172 23.04 19.69 14.82
CA SER A 172 22.80 20.95 15.53
C SER A 172 22.19 20.77 16.93
N GLU A 173 21.74 19.55 17.25
CA GLU A 173 21.00 19.21 18.46
C GLU A 173 21.69 18.08 19.22
N GLY A 174 21.60 18.12 20.55
CA GLY A 174 22.10 17.06 21.43
C GLY A 174 21.18 15.84 21.52
N ALA A 175 21.64 14.79 22.19
CA ALA A 175 21.00 13.48 22.22
C ALA A 175 19.50 13.49 22.61
N TYR A 176 19.15 14.20 23.68
CA TYR A 176 17.76 14.28 24.16
C TYR A 176 16.84 14.92 23.11
N ASN A 177 17.27 16.02 22.50
CA ASN A 177 16.48 16.73 21.49
C ASN A 177 16.37 15.91 20.20
N LEU A 178 17.47 15.31 19.73
CA LEU A 178 17.42 14.41 18.57
C LEU A 178 16.38 13.30 18.78
N ALA A 179 16.41 12.64 19.96
CA ALA A 179 15.43 11.62 20.30
C ALA A 179 14.00 12.17 20.34
N ARG A 180 13.76 13.30 21.00
CA ARG A 180 12.44 13.95 21.03
C ARG A 180 11.95 14.37 19.65
N TYR A 181 12.84 14.64 18.70
CA TYR A 181 12.51 15.03 17.32
C TYR A 181 12.46 13.85 16.35
N GLY A 182 12.28 12.63 16.88
CA GLY A 182 11.97 11.43 16.10
C GLY A 182 13.19 10.65 15.62
N VAL A 183 14.42 11.10 15.95
CA VAL A 183 15.62 10.32 15.67
C VAL A 183 15.63 9.10 16.60
N ARG A 184 15.86 7.92 16.03
CA ARG A 184 15.90 6.64 16.76
C ARG A 184 17.20 5.88 16.50
N PHE A 185 18.06 6.36 15.62
CA PHE A 185 19.35 5.74 15.32
C PHE A 185 20.48 6.75 15.47
N PHE A 186 21.43 6.49 16.36
CA PHE A 186 22.57 7.37 16.62
C PHE A 186 23.87 6.72 16.14
N ASP A 187 24.43 7.21 15.03
CA ASP A 187 25.78 6.85 14.59
C ASP A 187 26.81 7.63 15.40
N THR A 188 27.37 7.00 16.42
CA THR A 188 28.18 7.66 17.46
C THR A 188 29.65 7.29 17.34
N ARG A 189 30.49 8.27 17.06
CA ARG A 189 31.94 8.11 17.12
C ARG A 189 32.48 8.53 18.49
N VAL A 190 33.42 7.75 19.03
CA VAL A 190 34.01 7.98 20.35
C VAL A 190 35.53 7.94 20.34
N CYS A 191 36.16 8.74 21.19
CA CYS A 191 37.59 8.70 21.45
C CYS A 191 37.92 8.85 22.94
N TYR A 192 39.12 8.41 23.33
CA TYR A 192 39.65 8.58 24.68
C TYR A 192 40.67 9.71 24.72
N TYR A 193 40.40 10.73 25.53
CA TYR A 193 41.24 11.92 25.63
C TYR A 193 41.19 12.51 27.03
N ASN A 194 42.34 12.94 27.56
CA ASN A 194 42.49 13.51 28.90
C ASN A 194 41.79 12.68 29.99
N ASN A 195 42.05 11.36 29.99
CA ASN A 195 41.53 10.39 30.96
C ASN A 195 40.01 10.23 31.01
N THR A 196 39.29 10.57 29.93
CA THR A 196 37.85 10.34 29.83
C THR A 196 37.41 10.07 28.39
N TRP A 197 36.15 9.65 28.23
CA TRP A 197 35.55 9.32 26.94
C TRP A 197 34.72 10.47 26.39
N TRP A 198 34.96 10.78 25.12
CA TRP A 198 34.31 11.88 24.40
C TRP A 198 33.66 11.38 23.12
N THR A 199 32.68 12.12 22.62
CA THR A 199 32.23 11.98 21.24
C THR A 199 33.05 12.89 20.32
N MET A 200 33.14 12.53 19.05
CA MET A 200 34.01 13.25 18.10
C MET A 200 33.52 13.17 16.66
N HIS A 201 34.06 14.05 15.83
CA HIS A 201 34.18 13.90 14.38
C HIS A 201 35.28 14.86 13.93
N ALA A 202 36.51 14.38 13.72
CA ALA A 202 37.75 15.16 13.51
C ALA A 202 38.15 16.11 14.68
N LYS A 203 37.19 16.72 15.37
CA LYS A 203 37.35 17.47 16.63
C LYS A 203 36.48 16.84 17.72
N ILE A 204 36.90 17.03 18.96
CA ILE A 204 36.18 16.58 20.14
C ILE A 204 34.93 17.44 20.35
N SER A 205 33.80 16.77 20.63
CA SER A 205 32.54 17.42 21.00
C SER A 205 32.43 17.47 22.54
N GLN A 206 31.43 16.80 23.13
CA GLN A 206 31.20 16.73 24.58
C GLN A 206 31.54 15.34 25.12
N SER A 207 31.60 15.22 26.45
CA SER A 207 31.78 13.94 27.13
C SER A 207 30.65 12.96 26.79
N LEU A 208 31.01 11.68 26.64
CA LEU A 208 30.06 10.63 26.28
C LEU A 208 28.93 10.49 27.31
N ASP A 209 29.20 10.71 28.60
CA ASP A 209 28.17 10.64 29.65
C ASP A 209 27.06 11.68 29.48
N THR A 210 27.36 12.86 28.93
CA THR A 210 26.37 13.91 28.69
C THR A 210 25.31 13.42 27.70
N TYR A 211 25.75 12.82 26.59
CA TYR A 211 24.84 12.31 25.56
C TYR A 211 24.10 11.06 26.01
N LEU A 212 24.76 10.13 26.70
CA LEU A 212 24.11 8.95 27.27
C LEU A 212 23.03 9.34 28.29
N LYS A 213 23.26 10.34 29.15
CA LYS A 213 22.23 10.87 30.06
C LYS A 213 21.04 11.45 29.29
N GLY A 214 21.27 12.15 28.19
CA GLY A 214 20.20 12.65 27.32
C GLY A 214 19.36 11.52 26.70
N VAL A 215 20.00 10.44 26.27
CA VAL A 215 19.28 9.23 25.80
C VAL A 215 18.48 8.59 26.94
N LEU A 216 19.09 8.39 28.11
CA LEU A 216 18.44 7.78 29.26
C LEU A 216 17.23 8.59 29.75
N GLN A 217 17.33 9.93 29.72
CA GLN A 217 16.21 10.81 30.04
C GLN A 217 15.05 10.59 29.07
N PHE A 218 15.30 10.53 27.76
CA PHE A 218 14.25 10.26 26.77
C PHE A 218 13.58 8.91 27.01
N LEU A 219 14.36 7.87 27.30
CA LEU A 219 13.84 6.53 27.57
C LEU A 219 13.03 6.44 28.88
N ASP A 220 13.36 7.27 29.88
CA ASP A 220 12.64 7.33 31.17
C ASP A 220 11.31 8.12 31.06
N GLU A 221 11.22 9.07 30.12
CA GLU A 221 10.05 9.91 29.87
C GLU A 221 9.07 9.34 28.82
N THR A 222 9.40 8.20 28.21
CA THR A 222 8.62 7.57 27.13
C THR A 222 8.31 6.11 27.42
N ASP A 223 7.31 5.58 26.73
CA ASP A 223 6.97 4.17 26.75
C ASP A 223 6.94 3.59 25.34
N ARG A 224 7.39 2.35 25.19
CA ARG A 224 7.40 1.62 23.91
C ARG A 224 8.19 2.31 22.80
N GLU A 225 9.14 3.16 23.15
CA GLU A 225 10.14 3.66 22.19
C GLU A 225 11.41 2.83 22.29
N PHE A 226 12.23 2.81 21.26
CA PHE A 226 13.59 2.29 21.42
C PHE A 226 14.57 3.11 20.62
N VAL A 227 15.80 3.19 21.08
CA VAL A 227 16.89 3.82 20.33
C VAL A 227 17.93 2.79 19.95
N VAL A 228 18.54 2.99 18.79
CA VAL A 228 19.71 2.26 18.34
C VAL A 228 20.92 3.14 18.60
N ILE A 229 21.86 2.64 19.41
CA ILE A 229 23.15 3.30 19.64
C ILE A 229 24.21 2.49 18.90
N TYR A 230 24.81 3.13 17.91
CA TYR A 230 25.90 2.56 17.13
C TYR A 230 27.19 3.21 17.61
N ILE A 231 28.01 2.46 18.34
CA ILE A 231 29.26 2.95 18.92
C ILE A 231 30.43 2.51 18.05
N TRP A 232 31.11 3.50 17.47
CA TRP A 232 32.21 3.28 16.56
C TRP A 232 33.46 4.07 16.99
N PRO A 233 34.43 3.45 17.69
CA PRO A 233 35.79 3.96 17.64
C PRO A 233 36.29 3.70 16.22
N GLN A 234 36.47 4.77 15.44
CA GLN A 234 36.74 4.69 13.99
C GLN A 234 37.92 3.76 13.66
N SER A 235 38.87 3.65 14.58
CA SER A 235 39.99 2.70 14.55
C SER A 235 40.61 2.58 15.95
N SER A 236 41.57 1.65 16.12
CA SER A 236 42.26 1.43 17.41
C SER A 236 43.01 2.66 17.94
N VAL A 237 43.44 3.59 17.07
CA VAL A 237 44.13 4.82 17.50
C VAL A 237 43.23 5.76 18.31
N HIS A 238 41.92 5.72 18.09
CA HIS A 238 40.94 6.52 18.84
C HIS A 238 40.74 6.05 20.29
N LEU A 239 41.17 4.81 20.60
CA LEU A 239 41.23 4.33 21.98
C LEU A 239 42.39 4.97 22.74
N ASN A 240 43.41 5.49 22.06
CA ASN A 240 44.52 6.26 22.65
C ASN A 240 45.11 5.62 23.92
N GLY A 241 45.38 4.31 23.86
CA GLY A 241 45.91 3.52 24.98
C GLY A 241 44.87 2.98 25.98
N ALA A 242 43.60 3.39 25.88
CA ALA A 242 42.48 2.78 26.61
C ALA A 242 42.03 1.46 25.96
N SER A 243 41.17 0.71 26.65
CA SER A 243 40.61 -0.56 26.18
C SER A 243 39.10 -0.48 26.01
N TYR A 244 38.53 -1.38 25.20
CA TYR A 244 37.08 -1.54 25.15
C TYR A 244 36.49 -1.86 26.54
N ALA A 245 37.21 -2.62 27.37
CA ALA A 245 36.77 -2.92 28.73
C ALA A 245 36.64 -1.64 29.59
N SER A 246 37.53 -0.65 29.44
CA SER A 246 37.40 0.62 30.16
C SER A 246 36.28 1.50 29.60
N LEU A 247 35.99 1.43 28.29
CA LEU A 247 34.79 2.05 27.69
C LEU A 247 33.51 1.46 28.28
N TRP A 248 33.39 0.14 28.35
CA TRP A 248 32.20 -0.52 28.91
C TRP A 248 32.02 -0.22 30.39
N SER A 249 33.10 -0.21 31.17
CA SER A 249 33.07 0.21 32.57
C SER A 249 32.61 1.66 32.71
N TYR A 250 33.06 2.57 31.83
CA TYR A 250 32.57 3.95 31.82
C TYR A 250 31.07 4.02 31.52
N ILE A 251 30.60 3.36 30.46
CA ILE A 251 29.17 3.34 30.05
C ILE A 251 28.28 2.76 31.16
N GLU A 252 28.72 1.69 31.84
CA GLU A 252 27.98 1.04 32.93
C GLU A 252 27.77 1.95 34.15
N ASN A 253 28.68 2.92 34.35
CA ASN A 253 28.64 3.89 35.43
C ASN A 253 27.84 5.17 35.10
N VAL A 254 27.51 5.43 33.84
CA VAL A 254 26.65 6.57 33.48
C VAL A 254 25.21 6.25 33.87
N ARG A 255 24.65 7.06 34.79
CA ARG A 255 23.28 6.87 35.28
C ARG A 255 22.43 8.13 35.14
N TYR A 256 21.13 7.90 34.92
CA TYR A 256 20.06 8.90 35.01
C TYR A 256 18.91 8.26 35.78
N ASN A 257 18.39 8.94 36.82
CA ASN A 257 17.38 8.38 37.74
C ASN A 257 17.72 6.96 38.25
N GLY A 258 19.01 6.71 38.55
CA GLY A 258 19.52 5.44 39.05
C GLY A 258 19.71 4.33 38.00
N LYS A 259 19.20 4.51 36.77
CA LYS A 259 19.31 3.54 35.67
C LYS A 259 20.48 3.88 34.76
N ASN A 260 21.14 2.86 34.22
CA ASN A 260 22.11 2.97 33.13
C ASN A 260 21.55 2.39 31.81
N ILE A 261 22.34 2.43 30.74
CA ILE A 261 21.88 2.01 29.40
C ILE A 261 21.52 0.52 29.33
N PHE A 262 22.18 -0.33 30.14
CA PHE A 262 21.96 -1.77 30.14
C PHE A 262 20.64 -2.14 30.83
N ASP A 263 20.12 -1.29 31.71
CA ASP A 263 18.79 -1.47 32.31
C ASP A 263 17.66 -1.37 31.27
N TYR A 264 17.94 -0.79 30.09
CA TYR A 264 17.03 -0.68 28.95
C TYR A 264 17.24 -1.76 27.88
N ILE A 265 18.15 -2.73 28.09
CA ILE A 265 18.35 -3.87 27.19
C ILE A 265 17.68 -5.10 27.81
N GLN A 266 16.47 -5.42 27.32
CA GLN A 266 15.63 -6.48 27.91
C GLN A 266 15.86 -7.87 27.30
N TYR A 267 16.48 -7.94 26.13
CA TYR A 267 16.71 -9.19 25.40
C TYR A 267 18.11 -9.74 25.67
N LYS A 268 18.25 -11.07 25.61
CA LYS A 268 19.55 -11.77 25.73
C LYS A 268 19.61 -12.95 24.77
N ASN A 269 20.76 -13.14 24.11
CA ASN A 269 21.04 -14.29 23.24
C ASN A 269 20.07 -14.47 22.05
N ILE A 270 19.50 -13.38 21.53
CA ILE A 270 18.68 -13.38 20.30
C ILE A 270 19.55 -12.87 19.16
N SER A 271 19.58 -13.57 18.03
CA SER A 271 20.25 -13.07 16.82
C SER A 271 19.50 -11.86 16.25
N LEU A 272 20.20 -10.84 15.73
CA LEU A 272 19.56 -9.60 15.23
C LEU A 272 18.39 -9.86 14.28
N SER A 273 18.56 -10.83 13.37
CA SER A 273 17.56 -11.21 12.36
C SER A 273 16.22 -11.71 12.91
N LYS A 274 16.19 -12.09 14.19
CA LYS A 274 15.03 -12.59 14.93
C LYS A 274 14.57 -11.63 16.03
N LEU A 275 15.36 -10.59 16.34
CA LEU A 275 15.02 -9.65 17.40
C LEU A 275 13.76 -8.86 16.99
N THR A 276 12.75 -8.91 17.85
CA THR A 276 11.46 -8.27 17.60
C THR A 276 11.30 -6.99 18.41
N TYR A 277 10.37 -6.14 18.00
CA TYR A 277 10.00 -4.93 18.71
C TYR A 277 9.59 -5.25 20.15
N GLY A 278 8.77 -6.28 20.36
CA GLY A 278 8.32 -6.73 21.67
C GLY A 278 9.45 -7.22 22.56
N ASP A 279 10.51 -7.80 22.00
CA ASP A 279 11.71 -8.17 22.77
C ASP A 279 12.49 -6.95 23.27
N VAL A 280 12.49 -5.85 22.50
CA VAL A 280 13.25 -4.63 22.83
C VAL A 280 12.51 -3.76 23.83
N VAL A 281 11.22 -3.49 23.58
CA VAL A 281 10.42 -2.61 24.46
C VAL A 281 9.75 -3.36 25.61
N GLY A 282 9.82 -4.69 25.60
CA GLY A 282 9.13 -5.57 26.52
C GLY A 282 7.62 -5.54 26.28
N ASN A 283 6.96 -6.70 26.37
CA ASN A 283 5.48 -6.76 26.41
C ASN A 283 4.86 -5.97 27.59
N SER A 284 5.68 -5.32 28.42
CA SER A 284 5.41 -4.56 29.64
C SER A 284 5.47 -3.03 29.50
N SER A 285 5.35 -2.46 28.29
CA SER A 285 5.23 -1.01 28.03
C SER A 285 6.43 -0.14 28.48
N HIS A 286 7.67 -0.61 28.39
CA HIS A 286 8.84 0.24 28.66
C HIS A 286 9.50 0.69 27.35
N SER A 287 10.42 1.65 27.39
CA SER A 287 11.31 1.93 26.27
C SER A 287 12.56 1.05 26.30
N GLY A 288 13.31 0.95 25.21
CA GLY A 288 14.45 0.02 25.08
C GLY A 288 15.65 0.55 24.31
N VAL A 289 16.74 -0.21 24.32
CA VAL A 289 17.98 0.10 23.61
C VAL A 289 18.41 -1.10 22.77
N VAL A 290 18.86 -0.82 21.53
CA VAL A 290 19.60 -1.76 20.70
C VAL A 290 21.01 -1.21 20.50
N LEU A 291 22.02 -2.02 20.83
CA LEU A 291 23.41 -1.58 20.82
C LEU A 291 24.19 -2.25 19.67
N PHE A 292 24.95 -1.46 18.91
CA PHE A 292 25.90 -1.93 17.91
C PHE A 292 27.32 -1.44 18.23
N THR A 293 28.33 -2.29 17.99
CA THR A 293 29.74 -1.95 18.21
C THR A 293 30.69 -2.86 17.41
N LEU A 294 31.94 -2.43 17.27
CA LEU A 294 33.03 -3.22 16.67
C LEU A 294 33.67 -4.21 17.65
N ASP A 295 33.43 -4.07 18.96
CA ASP A 295 34.02 -4.95 19.96
C ASP A 295 33.42 -6.38 19.86
N PRO A 296 34.23 -7.42 19.56
CA PRO A 296 33.76 -8.81 19.52
C PRO A 296 33.16 -9.29 20.85
N SER A 297 33.51 -8.65 21.97
CA SER A 297 32.99 -9.00 23.31
C SER A 297 31.58 -8.46 23.58
N ALA A 298 31.05 -7.59 22.72
CA ALA A 298 29.77 -6.91 22.93
C ALA A 298 28.56 -7.82 22.99
N ALA A 299 28.62 -9.00 22.36
CA ALA A 299 27.57 -10.01 22.46
C ALA A 299 27.30 -10.40 23.92
N ALA A 300 28.32 -10.41 24.79
CA ALA A 300 28.18 -10.70 26.22
C ALA A 300 27.39 -9.63 26.99
N LYS A 301 27.24 -8.43 26.42
CA LYS A 301 26.49 -7.29 26.96
C LYS A 301 25.19 -7.01 26.17
N GLY A 302 24.78 -7.91 25.27
CA GLY A 302 23.56 -7.76 24.45
C GLY A 302 23.72 -6.88 23.21
N GLY A 303 24.96 -6.57 22.81
CA GLY A 303 25.29 -5.79 21.61
C GLY A 303 25.50 -6.63 20.35
N TYR A 304 25.37 -5.99 19.19
CA TYR A 304 25.52 -6.56 17.86
C TYR A 304 26.76 -5.99 17.13
N SER A 305 27.24 -6.71 16.13
CA SER A 305 28.42 -6.33 15.36
C SER A 305 28.08 -5.29 14.30
N THR A 306 28.79 -4.16 14.29
CA THR A 306 28.67 -3.17 13.19
C THR A 306 29.14 -3.71 11.84
N GLY A 307 29.93 -4.77 11.80
CA GLY A 307 30.41 -5.38 10.54
C GLY A 307 29.48 -6.44 9.98
N SER A 308 29.09 -7.42 10.80
CA SER A 308 28.32 -8.58 10.33
C SER A 308 26.80 -8.40 10.41
N ASP A 309 26.32 -7.53 11.31
CA ASP A 309 24.88 -7.32 11.53
C ASP A 309 24.33 -6.06 10.86
N VAL A 310 25.20 -5.23 10.26
CA VAL A 310 24.83 -4.02 9.52
C VAL A 310 25.22 -4.15 8.05
N ARG A 311 24.40 -3.57 7.17
CA ARG A 311 24.67 -3.36 5.75
C ARG A 311 24.52 -1.88 5.46
N CYS A 312 25.63 -1.23 5.16
CA CYS A 312 25.73 0.20 4.91
C CYS A 312 26.88 0.43 3.92
N THR A 313 26.70 1.32 2.95
CA THR A 313 27.76 1.71 2.00
C THR A 313 28.02 3.20 2.12
N TRP A 314 29.28 3.58 2.31
CA TRP A 314 29.72 4.95 2.19
C TRP A 314 29.83 5.34 0.71
N HIS A 315 29.10 6.39 0.31
CA HIS A 315 29.02 6.78 -1.10
C HIS A 315 29.95 7.94 -1.47
N ASP A 316 30.45 8.69 -0.49
CA ASP A 316 31.33 9.87 -0.66
C ASP A 316 30.88 10.80 -1.80
N LYS A 317 29.68 11.40 -1.66
CA LYS A 317 29.08 12.25 -2.68
C LYS A 317 28.98 13.69 -2.20
N SER A 318 29.59 14.59 -2.97
CA SER A 318 29.59 16.02 -2.70
C SER A 318 28.45 16.77 -3.38
N ASN A 319 27.76 16.19 -4.38
CA ASN A 319 26.60 16.81 -5.03
C ASN A 319 25.33 15.94 -4.89
N SER A 320 24.19 16.61 -5.01
CA SER A 320 22.86 16.09 -4.73
C SER A 320 22.40 14.98 -5.68
N ASP A 321 22.65 15.11 -6.97
CA ASP A 321 22.10 14.19 -7.98
C ASP A 321 22.90 12.88 -8.01
N ASP A 322 24.22 12.96 -7.80
CA ASP A 322 25.06 11.78 -7.63
C ASP A 322 24.73 11.03 -6.34
N LEU A 323 24.35 11.73 -5.27
CA LEU A 323 23.90 11.10 -4.03
C LEU A 323 22.58 10.34 -4.23
N LEU A 324 21.57 10.94 -4.87
CA LEU A 324 20.31 10.24 -5.20
C LEU A 324 20.56 9.03 -6.09
N THR A 325 21.50 9.13 -7.04
CA THR A 325 21.93 8.01 -7.89
C THR A 325 22.61 6.93 -7.05
N ALA A 326 23.48 7.31 -6.11
CA ALA A 326 24.15 6.36 -5.23
C ALA A 326 23.16 5.63 -4.31
N ILE A 327 22.19 6.33 -3.73
CA ILE A 327 21.08 5.76 -2.95
C ILE A 327 20.30 4.74 -3.78
N GLN A 328 19.97 5.08 -5.04
CA GLN A 328 19.26 4.17 -5.94
C GLN A 328 20.09 2.90 -6.28
N ASN A 329 21.40 3.05 -6.46
CA ASN A 329 22.30 1.92 -6.73
C ASN A 329 22.43 1.01 -5.50
N GLU A 330 22.53 1.59 -4.31
CA GLU A 330 22.56 0.86 -3.05
C GLU A 330 21.25 0.11 -2.79
N TYR A 331 20.11 0.77 -3.01
CA TYR A 331 18.79 0.13 -3.00
C TYR A 331 18.77 -1.12 -3.88
N THR A 332 19.21 -0.99 -5.14
CA THR A 332 19.22 -2.09 -6.11
C THR A 332 20.11 -3.24 -5.66
N THR A 333 21.27 -2.91 -5.07
CA THR A 333 22.21 -3.88 -4.51
C THR A 333 21.63 -4.63 -3.31
N ILE A 334 21.00 -3.92 -2.38
CA ILE A 334 20.40 -4.54 -1.19
C ILE A 334 19.17 -5.38 -1.58
N LYS A 335 18.34 -4.88 -2.50
CA LYS A 335 17.13 -5.58 -2.95
C LYS A 335 17.43 -6.87 -3.69
N SER A 336 18.49 -6.89 -4.50
CA SER A 336 18.94 -8.10 -5.21
C SER A 336 19.76 -9.05 -4.32
N GLY A 337 20.37 -8.54 -3.25
CA GLY A 337 21.12 -9.34 -2.27
C GLY A 337 20.25 -10.00 -1.19
N SER A 338 20.84 -10.94 -0.46
CA SER A 338 20.22 -11.60 0.69
C SER A 338 20.62 -10.95 2.02
N TYR A 339 20.28 -9.67 2.21
CA TYR A 339 20.66 -8.88 3.40
C TYR A 339 19.54 -8.69 4.44
N ASN A 340 18.40 -9.38 4.28
CA ASN A 340 17.20 -9.20 5.11
C ASN A 340 17.33 -9.65 6.58
N ASN A 341 18.51 -10.14 6.96
CA ASN A 341 18.89 -10.52 8.30
C ASN A 341 19.74 -9.44 9.01
N ARG A 342 20.02 -8.31 8.35
CA ARG A 342 20.87 -7.21 8.85
C ARG A 342 20.09 -5.89 8.95
N MET A 343 20.61 -4.98 9.75
CA MET A 343 20.21 -3.58 9.73
C MET A 343 20.70 -2.93 8.44
N ARG A 344 19.79 -2.46 7.58
CA ARG A 344 20.11 -1.94 6.23
C ARG A 344 19.94 -0.42 6.23
N ILE A 345 21.01 0.29 5.94
CA ILE A 345 21.13 1.73 6.17
C ILE A 345 21.34 2.46 4.86
N CYS A 346 20.48 3.42 4.58
CA CYS A 346 20.62 4.41 3.54
C CYS A 346 21.35 5.62 4.11
N GLN A 347 22.56 5.89 3.59
CA GLN A 347 23.30 7.10 3.92
C GLN A 347 22.86 8.25 2.99
N ALA A 348 22.07 9.18 3.53
CA ALA A 348 21.52 10.32 2.80
C ALA A 348 22.23 11.65 3.12
N GLN A 349 23.42 11.57 3.73
CA GLN A 349 24.32 12.70 3.97
C GLN A 349 25.24 13.00 2.77
N ARG A 350 25.72 14.25 2.68
CA ARG A 350 26.73 14.68 1.70
C ARG A 350 28.08 14.87 2.38
N THR A 351 29.17 14.65 1.64
CA THR A 351 30.50 15.07 2.09
C THR A 351 30.79 16.52 1.73
N SER A 352 31.26 17.30 2.70
CA SER A 352 31.86 18.61 2.42
C SER A 352 33.21 18.40 1.75
N GLY A 353 33.42 18.99 0.56
CA GLY A 353 34.79 19.23 0.09
C GLY A 353 35.56 20.15 1.04
N SER A 354 36.82 20.47 0.73
CA SER A 354 37.67 21.34 1.59
C SER A 354 36.97 22.66 1.93
N GLY A 355 36.57 22.83 3.19
CA GLY A 355 36.00 24.06 3.75
C GLY A 355 34.48 24.21 3.73
N GLY A 356 33.72 23.16 3.39
CA GLY A 356 32.25 23.18 3.45
C GLY A 356 31.70 23.10 4.88
N ASN A 357 30.49 23.63 5.09
CA ASN A 357 29.76 23.51 6.36
C ASN A 357 28.66 22.43 6.23
N LEU A 358 28.79 21.33 6.98
CA LEU A 358 27.88 20.18 6.86
C LEU A 358 26.42 20.54 7.20
N LEU A 359 26.19 21.36 8.23
CA LEU A 359 24.83 21.79 8.59
C LEU A 359 24.14 22.58 7.49
N ASN A 360 24.85 23.50 6.83
CA ASN A 360 24.30 24.26 5.71
C ASN A 360 23.98 23.36 4.53
N MET A 361 24.89 22.44 4.19
CA MET A 361 24.68 21.47 3.12
C MET A 361 23.48 20.54 3.39
N ALA A 362 23.33 20.09 4.64
CA ALA A 362 22.18 19.30 5.08
C ALA A 362 20.88 20.09 4.94
N ASN A 363 20.86 21.35 5.36
CA ASN A 363 19.67 22.22 5.23
C ASN A 363 19.25 22.47 3.78
N GLU A 364 20.21 22.53 2.85
CA GLU A 364 19.95 22.69 1.41
C GLU A 364 19.45 21.41 0.72
N PHE A 365 19.72 20.24 1.30
CA PHE A 365 19.56 18.96 0.61
C PHE A 365 18.58 17.99 1.26
N ASN A 366 18.47 17.95 2.59
CA ASN A 366 17.77 16.90 3.33
C ASN A 366 16.34 16.64 2.84
N TYR A 367 15.62 17.67 2.37
CA TYR A 367 14.28 17.50 1.81
C TYR A 367 14.25 16.73 0.48
N ARG A 368 15.33 16.75 -0.32
CA ARG A 368 15.36 16.14 -1.67
C ARG A 368 15.16 14.63 -1.65
N PRO A 369 15.91 13.82 -0.87
CA PRO A 369 15.63 12.39 -0.79
C PRO A 369 14.21 12.10 -0.30
N VAL A 370 13.68 12.91 0.63
CA VAL A 370 12.35 12.72 1.22
C VAL A 370 11.22 13.05 0.24
N ASP A 371 11.40 14.08 -0.59
CA ASP A 371 10.45 14.50 -1.62
C ASP A 371 10.55 13.68 -2.91
N ASP A 372 11.59 12.85 -3.06
CA ASP A 372 11.70 11.92 -4.20
C ASP A 372 10.56 10.88 -4.17
N SER A 373 9.92 10.68 -5.32
CA SER A 373 8.85 9.68 -5.51
C SER A 373 9.29 8.25 -5.15
N ARG A 374 10.59 7.96 -5.16
CA ARG A 374 11.16 6.65 -4.86
C ARG A 374 11.46 6.44 -3.38
N PHE A 375 11.35 7.47 -2.53
CA PHE A 375 11.76 7.41 -1.13
C PHE A 375 11.16 6.23 -0.37
N GLU A 376 9.84 6.04 -0.46
CA GLU A 376 9.14 4.93 0.20
C GLU A 376 9.53 3.57 -0.39
N THR A 377 9.86 3.53 -1.69
CA THR A 377 10.41 2.32 -2.32
C THR A 377 11.78 1.97 -1.73
N TRP A 378 12.64 2.96 -1.47
CA TRP A 378 13.93 2.73 -0.83
C TRP A 378 13.80 2.15 0.57
N LEU A 379 12.84 2.64 1.37
CA LEU A 379 12.57 2.11 2.71
C LEU A 379 12.23 0.60 2.71
N THR A 380 11.68 0.05 1.62
CA THR A 380 11.40 -1.41 1.50
C THR A 380 12.65 -2.29 1.52
N ALA A 381 13.83 -1.72 1.24
CA ALA A 381 15.11 -2.42 1.27
C ALA A 381 16.05 -1.86 2.34
N MET A 382 16.00 -0.54 2.59
CA MET A 382 16.86 0.20 3.51
C MET A 382 16.00 1.03 4.46
N PRO A 383 15.40 0.40 5.49
CA PRO A 383 14.43 1.08 6.34
C PRO A 383 15.09 2.13 7.26
N VAL A 384 16.39 2.06 7.52
CA VAL A 384 17.10 3.09 8.30
C VAL A 384 17.68 4.12 7.34
N VAL A 385 17.42 5.40 7.58
CA VAL A 385 18.01 6.49 6.78
C VAL A 385 18.75 7.45 7.68
N TRP A 386 20.04 7.63 7.40
CA TRP A 386 20.90 8.56 8.13
C TRP A 386 21.00 9.90 7.41
N PHE A 387 20.87 10.97 8.18
CA PHE A 387 21.03 12.34 7.70
C PHE A 387 21.97 13.13 8.63
N ASP A 388 22.73 14.04 8.03
CA ASP A 388 23.27 15.19 8.76
C ASP A 388 22.11 16.13 9.14
N ASN A 389 22.23 16.81 10.27
CA ASN A 389 21.23 17.73 10.80
C ASN A 389 19.79 17.18 10.81
N ALA A 390 19.61 15.94 11.31
CA ALA A 390 18.38 15.17 11.18
C ALA A 390 17.14 15.80 11.87
N ALA A 391 17.35 16.75 12.78
CA ALA A 391 16.31 17.49 13.48
C ALA A 391 15.91 18.82 12.80
N THR A 392 16.51 19.18 11.65
CA THR A 392 16.25 20.48 11.02
C THR A 392 14.80 20.67 10.59
N THR A 393 14.26 21.85 10.88
CA THR A 393 12.92 22.26 10.45
C THR A 393 12.92 22.95 9.08
N ILE A 394 14.09 23.18 8.48
CA ILE A 394 14.19 23.83 7.17
C ILE A 394 13.52 22.96 6.11
N GLY A 395 12.69 23.59 5.27
CA GLY A 395 11.90 22.89 4.24
C GLY A 395 10.86 21.91 4.79
N ASN A 396 10.49 22.04 6.08
CA ASN A 396 9.66 21.07 6.81
C ASN A 396 10.24 19.64 6.82
N PHE A 397 11.55 19.49 6.63
CA PHE A 397 12.22 18.19 6.48
C PHE A 397 11.89 17.22 7.62
N ASN A 398 12.18 17.58 8.87
CA ASN A 398 12.00 16.69 10.02
C ASN A 398 10.53 16.24 10.18
N MET A 399 9.59 17.08 9.76
CA MET A 399 8.17 16.73 9.78
C MET A 399 7.84 15.73 8.68
N LYS A 400 8.20 16.04 7.42
CA LYS A 400 7.96 15.15 6.27
C LYS A 400 8.56 13.75 6.47
N ILE A 401 9.79 13.67 6.97
CA ILE A 401 10.46 12.38 7.17
C ILE A 401 9.77 11.54 8.25
N ASN A 402 9.42 12.13 9.39
CA ASN A 402 8.70 11.44 10.46
C ASN A 402 7.31 10.98 9.99
N TRP A 403 6.60 11.81 9.21
CA TRP A 403 5.31 11.45 8.62
C TRP A 403 5.44 10.24 7.69
N LYS A 404 6.36 10.29 6.72
CA LYS A 404 6.58 9.21 5.75
C LYS A 404 7.03 7.91 6.42
N MET A 405 7.95 7.99 7.38
CA MET A 405 8.40 6.81 8.12
C MET A 405 7.27 6.18 8.94
N HIS A 406 6.42 7.01 9.55
CA HIS A 406 5.27 6.51 10.30
C HIS A 406 4.24 5.81 9.37
N LEU A 407 3.90 6.43 8.24
CA LEU A 407 3.00 5.81 7.24
C LEU A 407 3.58 4.51 6.68
N PHE A 408 4.87 4.49 6.38
CA PHE A 408 5.56 3.28 5.94
C PHE A 408 5.51 2.18 7.01
N ASN A 409 5.78 2.52 8.26
CA ASN A 409 5.71 1.57 9.37
C ASN A 409 4.29 1.02 9.59
N LEU A 410 3.26 1.82 9.36
CA LEU A 410 1.86 1.38 9.37
C LEU A 410 1.52 0.44 8.20
N SER A 411 2.07 0.69 7.01
CA SER A 411 1.71 -0.06 5.78
C SER A 411 2.45 -1.40 5.62
N THR A 412 3.58 -1.59 6.29
CA THR A 412 4.44 -2.79 6.16
C THR A 412 3.92 -4.05 6.87
N GLY A 413 2.71 -4.04 7.45
CA GLY A 413 2.18 -5.18 8.22
C GLY A 413 2.93 -5.44 9.54
N ASN A 414 3.86 -4.55 9.90
CA ASN A 414 4.52 -4.51 11.19
C ASN A 414 3.66 -3.82 12.25
N ALA A 415 2.67 -3.01 11.87
CA ALA A 415 1.68 -2.45 12.79
C ALA A 415 0.74 -3.52 13.35
N ALA A 416 0.50 -3.47 14.65
CA ALA A 416 -0.56 -4.17 15.36
C ALA A 416 -1.89 -3.78 14.73
N LEU A 417 -2.59 -4.81 14.27
CA LEU A 417 -3.98 -4.67 13.90
C LEU A 417 -4.75 -4.15 15.13
N PRO A 418 -5.75 -3.27 14.94
CA PRO A 418 -6.51 -2.74 16.06
C PRO A 418 -7.07 -3.84 16.98
N ALA A 419 -7.33 -3.54 18.25
CA ALA A 419 -7.94 -4.51 19.15
C ALA A 419 -9.20 -5.14 18.51
N GLY A 420 -9.27 -6.48 18.50
CA GLY A 420 -10.34 -7.24 17.83
C GLY A 420 -10.19 -7.40 16.31
N THR A 421 -9.07 -6.97 15.72
CA THR A 421 -8.73 -7.14 14.30
C THR A 421 -7.74 -8.28 14.11
N ASN A 422 -8.12 -9.31 13.34
CA ASN A 422 -7.27 -10.47 13.05
C ASN A 422 -6.98 -10.57 11.55
N ARG A 423 -5.78 -11.03 11.23
CA ARG A 423 -5.40 -11.48 9.89
C ARG A 423 -5.28 -13.00 9.91
N TYR A 424 -6.04 -13.65 9.06
CA TYR A 424 -6.03 -15.09 8.92
C TYR A 424 -5.34 -15.51 7.62
N TYR A 425 -4.45 -16.47 7.72
CA TYR A 425 -3.61 -16.96 6.65
C TYR A 425 -4.08 -18.33 6.18
N VAL A 426 -4.12 -18.54 4.86
CA VAL A 426 -4.57 -19.78 4.22
C VAL A 426 -3.48 -20.34 3.32
N LYS A 427 -3.17 -21.63 3.48
CA LYS A 427 -2.25 -22.38 2.62
C LYS A 427 -2.78 -23.77 2.32
N LYS A 428 -2.52 -24.27 1.12
CA LYS A 428 -2.94 -25.62 0.69
C LYS A 428 -2.45 -26.75 1.61
N ASN A 429 -1.30 -26.60 2.27
CA ASN A 429 -0.74 -27.55 3.23
C ASN A 429 -1.04 -27.21 4.71
N GLY A 430 -1.91 -26.22 4.96
CA GLY A 430 -2.40 -25.88 6.29
C GLY A 430 -3.36 -26.94 6.85
N LYS A 431 -3.97 -26.65 8.01
CA LYS A 431 -5.02 -27.48 8.61
C LYS A 431 -6.13 -26.58 9.16
N ASP A 432 -7.39 -26.96 8.99
CA ASP A 432 -8.51 -26.16 9.49
C ASP A 432 -8.68 -26.21 11.03
N THR A 433 -7.91 -27.06 11.69
CA THR A 433 -7.74 -27.05 13.15
C THR A 433 -6.76 -25.99 13.65
N ASN A 434 -5.99 -25.37 12.75
CA ASN A 434 -5.01 -24.34 13.11
C ASN A 434 -5.71 -23.02 13.47
N SER A 435 -4.99 -22.11 14.14
CA SER A 435 -5.54 -20.79 14.47
C SER A 435 -5.68 -19.89 13.23
N GLY A 436 -4.80 -20.09 12.24
CA GLY A 436 -4.73 -19.25 11.05
C GLY A 436 -3.98 -17.93 11.26
N LEU A 437 -3.37 -17.67 12.42
CA LEU A 437 -2.82 -16.33 12.73
C LEU A 437 -1.39 -16.11 12.21
N THR A 438 -0.75 -17.13 11.63
CA THR A 438 0.54 -17.01 10.94
C THR A 438 0.59 -17.88 9.70
N TRP A 439 1.53 -17.62 8.79
CA TRP A 439 1.77 -18.48 7.64
C TRP A 439 2.24 -19.91 7.98
N ASN A 440 2.83 -20.14 9.15
CA ASN A 440 3.25 -21.48 9.60
C ASN A 440 2.10 -22.25 10.27
N ASP A 441 1.12 -21.53 10.80
CA ASP A 441 -0.10 -22.04 11.42
C ASP A 441 -1.34 -21.71 10.57
N ALA A 442 -1.19 -21.78 9.24
CA ALA A 442 -2.23 -21.37 8.30
C ALA A 442 -3.40 -22.38 8.28
N LEU A 443 -4.60 -21.87 8.02
CA LEU A 443 -5.79 -22.67 7.72
C LEU A 443 -5.63 -23.35 6.34
N ALA A 444 -6.32 -24.47 6.13
CA ALA A 444 -6.29 -25.17 4.85
C ALA A 444 -7.30 -24.58 3.86
N SER A 445 -8.47 -24.20 4.37
CA SER A 445 -9.64 -23.86 3.57
C SER A 445 -9.96 -22.37 3.59
N PRO A 446 -10.07 -21.71 2.41
CA PRO A 446 -10.57 -20.34 2.30
C PRO A 446 -11.94 -20.15 2.96
N THR A 447 -12.85 -21.12 2.84
CA THR A 447 -14.18 -21.08 3.47
C THR A 447 -14.10 -20.95 4.98
N VAL A 448 -13.21 -21.72 5.62
CA VAL A 448 -13.03 -21.67 7.08
C VAL A 448 -12.43 -20.33 7.50
N ALA A 449 -11.43 -19.83 6.77
CA ALA A 449 -10.83 -18.52 7.06
C ALA A 449 -11.81 -17.35 6.88
N ILE A 450 -12.60 -17.35 5.80
CA ILE A 450 -13.61 -16.32 5.55
C ILE A 450 -14.70 -16.36 6.62
N SER A 451 -15.06 -17.53 7.15
CA SER A 451 -16.00 -17.63 8.27
C SER A 451 -15.51 -16.94 9.55
N LYS A 452 -14.20 -16.76 9.72
CA LYS A 452 -13.63 -15.99 10.84
C LYS A 452 -13.86 -14.49 10.71
N LEU A 453 -14.31 -14.01 9.55
CA LEU A 453 -14.68 -12.62 9.32
C LEU A 453 -16.16 -12.34 9.64
N TYR A 454 -16.96 -13.36 9.97
CA TYR A 454 -18.38 -13.18 10.30
C TYR A 454 -18.53 -12.36 11.58
N GLY A 455 -19.17 -11.18 11.49
CA GLY A 455 -19.34 -10.25 12.60
C GLY A 455 -18.02 -9.65 13.13
N ALA A 456 -16.92 -9.78 12.39
CA ALA A 456 -15.62 -9.30 12.79
C ALA A 456 -15.46 -7.78 12.58
N ASN A 457 -14.32 -7.22 13.00
CA ASN A 457 -13.96 -5.84 12.65
C ASN A 457 -13.74 -5.72 11.12
N ALA A 458 -14.16 -4.61 10.50
CA ALA A 458 -13.97 -4.38 9.05
C ALA A 458 -12.51 -4.33 8.61
N ASN A 459 -11.58 -4.14 9.56
CA ASN A 459 -10.15 -4.21 9.33
C ASN A 459 -9.59 -5.64 9.35
N CYS A 460 -10.40 -6.66 9.70
CA CYS A 460 -9.94 -8.05 9.68
C CYS A 460 -9.67 -8.50 8.24
N GLU A 461 -8.68 -9.37 8.07
CA GLU A 461 -8.19 -9.76 6.75
C GLU A 461 -8.08 -11.27 6.63
N VAL A 462 -8.27 -11.77 5.40
CA VAL A 462 -7.91 -13.14 5.01
C VAL A 462 -6.90 -13.07 3.88
N TRP A 463 -5.74 -13.69 4.08
CA TRP A 463 -4.64 -13.74 3.12
C TRP A 463 -4.48 -15.18 2.62
N ILE A 464 -4.67 -15.38 1.33
CA ILE A 464 -4.71 -16.71 0.73
C ILE A 464 -3.51 -16.90 -0.19
N ALA A 465 -2.61 -17.81 0.21
CA ALA A 465 -1.43 -18.16 -0.57
C ALA A 465 -1.79 -18.82 -1.90
N GLU A 466 -0.82 -18.87 -2.81
CA GLU A 466 -0.94 -19.47 -4.11
C GLU A 466 -1.45 -20.92 -4.02
N GLY A 467 -2.25 -21.29 -5.00
CA GLY A 467 -2.84 -22.61 -5.07
C GLY A 467 -4.24 -22.60 -5.62
N GLU A 468 -4.67 -23.80 -6.01
CA GLU A 468 -6.06 -24.10 -6.36
C GLU A 468 -6.75 -24.71 -5.14
N TYR A 469 -7.80 -24.03 -4.68
CA TYR A 469 -8.62 -24.39 -3.53
C TYR A 469 -10.01 -24.78 -4.01
N SER A 470 -10.41 -26.01 -3.69
CA SER A 470 -11.75 -26.52 -4.01
C SER A 470 -12.77 -25.94 -3.03
N VAL A 471 -13.83 -25.32 -3.56
CA VAL A 471 -14.82 -24.57 -2.79
C VAL A 471 -16.23 -25.02 -3.18
N SER A 472 -16.98 -25.58 -2.23
CA SER A 472 -18.35 -26.02 -2.51
C SER A 472 -19.34 -24.86 -2.64
N ASN A 473 -19.23 -23.86 -1.76
CA ASN A 473 -19.92 -22.57 -1.82
C ASN A 473 -19.40 -21.71 -0.66
N ILE A 474 -18.82 -20.54 -0.91
CA ILE A 474 -18.56 -19.55 0.15
C ILE A 474 -19.79 -18.69 0.28
N GLN A 475 -20.55 -18.92 1.36
CA GLN A 475 -21.72 -18.12 1.66
C GLN A 475 -21.35 -16.92 2.54
N THR A 476 -21.84 -15.75 2.15
CA THR A 476 -21.69 -14.50 2.90
C THR A 476 -23.04 -13.80 2.99
N GLY A 477 -23.30 -13.04 4.06
CA GLY A 477 -24.48 -12.21 4.18
C GLY A 477 -25.82 -12.94 4.02
N VAL A 478 -25.90 -14.24 4.35
CA VAL A 478 -27.14 -15.03 4.29
C VAL A 478 -28.10 -14.64 5.43
N ASN A 479 -27.52 -14.24 6.56
CA ASN A 479 -28.17 -13.75 7.77
C ASN A 479 -27.18 -12.90 8.58
N ALA A 480 -27.63 -12.25 9.66
CA ALA A 480 -26.77 -11.39 10.50
C ALA A 480 -25.50 -12.10 11.01
N SER A 481 -25.54 -13.42 11.25
CA SER A 481 -24.40 -14.21 11.70
C SER A 481 -23.40 -14.62 10.61
N THR A 482 -23.63 -14.26 9.35
CA THR A 482 -22.73 -14.57 8.20
C THR A 482 -22.30 -13.32 7.45
N VAL A 483 -22.57 -12.13 7.98
CA VAL A 483 -22.12 -10.85 7.42
C VAL A 483 -20.61 -10.76 7.53
N VAL A 484 -19.94 -10.60 6.40
CA VAL A 484 -18.50 -10.38 6.33
C VAL A 484 -18.25 -8.88 6.22
N THR A 485 -17.52 -8.32 7.16
CA THR A 485 -17.13 -6.90 7.17
C THR A 485 -15.66 -6.69 6.74
N GLY A 486 -14.84 -7.74 6.81
CA GLY A 486 -13.40 -7.73 6.55
C GLY A 486 -12.99 -7.74 5.07
N LYS A 487 -11.69 -7.88 4.82
CA LYS A 487 -11.05 -7.84 3.49
C LYS A 487 -10.45 -9.19 3.11
N ILE A 488 -10.45 -9.53 1.83
CA ILE A 488 -9.95 -10.83 1.35
C ILE A 488 -8.94 -10.61 0.24
N TYR A 489 -7.75 -11.19 0.40
CA TYR A 489 -6.61 -11.00 -0.48
C TYR A 489 -6.06 -12.33 -1.00
N GLY A 490 -5.80 -12.39 -2.31
CA GLY A 490 -4.98 -13.41 -2.96
C GLY A 490 -3.68 -12.83 -3.49
N GLY A 491 -2.86 -13.69 -4.12
CA GLY A 491 -1.62 -13.25 -4.78
C GLY A 491 -0.35 -13.45 -3.96
N PHE A 492 -0.39 -14.25 -2.89
CA PHE A 492 0.75 -14.49 -1.98
C PHE A 492 1.47 -15.79 -2.30
N ALA A 493 2.77 -15.88 -2.06
CA ALA A 493 3.53 -17.12 -1.96
C ALA A 493 3.32 -17.82 -0.60
N GLY A 494 2.80 -17.11 0.40
CA GLY A 494 2.58 -17.63 1.75
C GLY A 494 3.78 -17.39 2.68
N THR A 495 4.59 -16.38 2.41
CA THR A 495 5.71 -15.98 3.26
C THR A 495 5.75 -14.48 3.53
N GLU A 496 4.79 -13.74 2.97
CA GLU A 496 4.76 -12.28 2.97
C GLU A 496 4.36 -11.68 4.30
N ASN A 497 4.95 -10.55 4.65
CA ASN A 497 4.59 -9.79 5.85
C ASN A 497 3.69 -8.58 5.55
N SER A 498 3.68 -8.12 4.29
CA SER A 498 2.92 -6.96 3.81
C SER A 498 2.18 -7.23 2.48
N LEU A 499 1.12 -6.44 2.20
CA LEU A 499 0.40 -6.50 0.91
C LEU A 499 1.28 -6.10 -0.29
N ALA A 500 2.29 -5.25 -0.05
CA ALA A 500 3.22 -4.75 -1.08
C ALA A 500 4.20 -5.82 -1.57
N GLU A 501 4.38 -6.91 -0.83
CA GLU A 501 5.23 -8.04 -1.25
C GLU A 501 4.57 -8.94 -2.31
N ARG A 502 3.26 -8.78 -2.57
CA ARG A 502 2.57 -9.49 -3.65
C ARG A 502 3.17 -9.10 -5.00
N LYS A 503 3.68 -10.09 -5.74
CA LYS A 503 4.33 -9.86 -7.03
C LYS A 503 3.30 -9.85 -8.15
N ILE A 504 3.13 -8.70 -8.80
CA ILE A 504 2.43 -8.57 -10.09
C ILE A 504 3.45 -8.81 -11.21
N ASN A 505 3.09 -9.55 -12.25
CA ASN A 505 3.97 -9.79 -13.38
C ASN A 505 4.34 -8.46 -14.06
N ALA A 506 5.63 -8.21 -14.29
CA ALA A 506 6.16 -6.92 -14.76
C ALA A 506 5.62 -6.47 -16.14
N THR A 507 5.06 -7.39 -16.92
CA THR A 507 4.44 -7.18 -18.23
C THR A 507 2.95 -7.55 -18.25
N GLY A 508 2.35 -7.77 -17.07
CA GLY A 508 1.00 -8.30 -16.93
C GLY A 508 -0.06 -7.24 -16.68
N THR A 509 -1.31 -7.60 -16.96
CA THR A 509 -2.49 -6.86 -16.49
C THR A 509 -2.54 -6.82 -14.96
N PRO A 510 -3.29 -5.89 -14.33
CA PRO A 510 -3.33 -5.75 -12.86
C PRO A 510 -3.75 -7.01 -12.08
N TRP A 511 -4.48 -7.93 -12.71
CA TRP A 511 -4.89 -9.23 -12.15
C TRP A 511 -3.89 -10.37 -12.40
N SER A 512 -2.78 -10.10 -13.07
CA SER A 512 -1.73 -11.07 -13.40
C SER A 512 -0.68 -11.16 -12.29
N TYR A 513 -1.12 -11.60 -11.10
CA TYR A 513 -0.18 -11.94 -10.02
C TYR A 513 0.72 -13.11 -10.46
N ALA A 514 2.01 -13.01 -10.16
CA ALA A 514 2.99 -14.08 -10.39
C ALA A 514 2.61 -15.35 -9.61
N ARG A 515 1.93 -15.17 -8.48
CA ARG A 515 1.44 -16.20 -7.55
C ARG A 515 -0.07 -16.24 -7.63
N LYS A 516 -0.65 -17.29 -8.21
CA LYS A 516 -2.10 -17.35 -8.48
C LYS A 516 -2.85 -18.01 -7.34
N THR A 517 -3.87 -17.32 -6.84
CA THR A 517 -4.82 -17.87 -5.87
C THR A 517 -6.15 -18.16 -6.58
N ILE A 518 -6.47 -19.45 -6.73
CA ILE A 518 -7.65 -19.91 -7.48
C ILE A 518 -8.65 -20.53 -6.52
N LEU A 519 -9.85 -19.95 -6.45
CA LEU A 519 -11.01 -20.50 -5.76
C LEU A 519 -11.89 -21.19 -6.80
N LYS A 520 -11.97 -22.52 -6.73
CA LYS A 520 -12.58 -23.35 -7.77
C LYS A 520 -13.87 -24.02 -7.30
N ALA A 521 -14.94 -23.84 -8.06
CA ALA A 521 -16.24 -24.39 -7.74
C ALA A 521 -16.22 -25.93 -7.66
N ASN A 522 -16.76 -26.47 -6.56
CA ASN A 522 -16.95 -27.89 -6.32
C ASN A 522 -18.44 -28.21 -6.12
N GLY A 523 -19.14 -28.38 -7.23
CA GLY A 523 -20.58 -28.58 -7.27
C GLY A 523 -21.25 -27.61 -8.24
N ASN A 524 -22.55 -27.37 -8.04
CA ASN A 524 -23.42 -26.55 -8.90
C ASN A 524 -23.77 -25.18 -8.28
N LEU A 525 -23.13 -24.82 -7.17
CA LEU A 525 -23.34 -23.55 -6.48
C LEU A 525 -22.22 -22.56 -6.83
N PRO A 526 -22.48 -21.24 -6.74
CA PRO A 526 -21.46 -20.23 -6.99
C PRO A 526 -20.24 -20.42 -6.08
N VAL A 527 -19.04 -20.07 -6.57
CA VAL A 527 -17.82 -20.05 -5.72
C VAL A 527 -18.03 -19.14 -4.52
N LEU A 528 -18.58 -17.94 -4.76
CA LEU A 528 -18.95 -16.97 -3.74
C LEU A 528 -20.39 -16.53 -3.93
N GLN A 529 -21.19 -16.64 -2.88
CA GLN A 529 -22.60 -16.29 -2.88
C GLN A 529 -22.90 -15.34 -1.72
N ASN A 530 -23.53 -14.19 -2.02
CA ASN A 530 -24.08 -13.27 -1.03
C ASN A 530 -25.61 -13.21 -1.12
N ASN A 531 -26.28 -13.46 0.00
CA ASN A 531 -27.73 -13.66 0.06
C ASN A 531 -28.42 -12.76 1.10
N ASN A 532 -28.43 -11.45 0.88
CA ASN A 532 -29.30 -10.49 1.58
C ASN A 532 -28.75 -9.88 2.88
N GLN A 533 -27.54 -9.27 2.88
CA GLN A 533 -27.06 -8.12 3.71
C GLN A 533 -25.53 -7.91 3.57
N ALA A 534 -25.02 -6.76 4.05
CA ALA A 534 -23.68 -6.15 3.96
C ALA A 534 -22.47 -7.01 3.46
N ILE A 535 -21.65 -6.38 2.62
CA ILE A 535 -20.56 -6.96 1.82
C ILE A 535 -19.19 -6.82 2.54
N PRO A 536 -18.24 -7.77 2.33
CA PRO A 536 -16.82 -7.52 2.59
C PRO A 536 -16.33 -6.22 1.94
N ALA A 537 -15.58 -5.41 2.67
CA ALA A 537 -15.19 -4.09 2.16
C ALA A 537 -14.35 -4.16 0.86
N ILE A 538 -13.46 -5.16 0.72
CA ILE A 538 -12.55 -5.31 -0.43
C ILE A 538 -12.23 -6.80 -0.69
N ILE A 539 -12.32 -7.23 -1.95
CA ILE A 539 -11.79 -8.50 -2.44
C ILE A 539 -10.76 -8.21 -3.54
N ASP A 540 -9.52 -8.67 -3.36
CA ASP A 540 -8.39 -8.29 -4.21
C ASP A 540 -7.50 -9.50 -4.58
N GLY A 541 -7.24 -9.69 -5.87
CA GLY A 541 -6.21 -10.62 -6.35
C GLY A 541 -6.60 -12.10 -6.34
N LEU A 542 -7.90 -12.40 -6.45
CA LEU A 542 -8.42 -13.77 -6.50
C LEU A 542 -8.90 -14.16 -7.91
N ILE A 543 -8.75 -15.43 -8.23
CA ILE A 543 -9.35 -16.05 -9.42
C ILE A 543 -10.55 -16.88 -8.94
N PHE A 544 -11.75 -16.45 -9.31
CA PHE A 544 -12.98 -17.21 -9.16
C PHE A 544 -13.18 -18.07 -10.40
N ASP A 545 -12.91 -19.36 -10.25
CA ASP A 545 -13.02 -20.36 -11.31
C ASP A 545 -14.32 -21.15 -11.07
N GLY A 546 -15.35 -20.82 -11.85
CA GLY A 546 -16.60 -21.57 -11.86
C GLY A 546 -16.42 -22.95 -12.50
N ASN A 547 -17.52 -23.57 -12.92
CA ASN A 547 -17.45 -24.78 -13.72
C ASN A 547 -18.68 -24.90 -14.63
N ALA A 548 -18.79 -26.02 -15.34
CA ALA A 548 -19.88 -26.31 -16.28
C ALA A 548 -21.30 -26.23 -15.69
N THR A 549 -21.44 -26.21 -14.36
CA THR A 549 -22.73 -26.16 -13.64
C THR A 549 -22.81 -25.07 -12.57
N ALA A 550 -21.73 -24.33 -12.34
CA ALA A 550 -21.63 -23.35 -11.27
C ALA A 550 -21.13 -22.01 -11.81
N PRO A 551 -21.80 -20.90 -11.48
CA PRO A 551 -21.28 -19.56 -11.79
C PRO A 551 -20.09 -19.21 -10.89
N CYS A 552 -19.35 -18.16 -11.25
CA CYS A 552 -18.24 -17.68 -10.44
C CYS A 552 -18.76 -17.02 -9.16
N ILE A 553 -19.54 -15.95 -9.27
CA ILE A 553 -20.09 -15.23 -8.11
C ILE A 553 -21.56 -14.84 -8.28
N SER A 554 -22.28 -14.73 -7.16
CA SER A 554 -23.64 -14.18 -7.11
C SER A 554 -23.83 -13.27 -5.90
N TYR A 555 -24.28 -12.04 -6.15
CA TYR A 555 -24.53 -11.00 -5.16
C TYR A 555 -25.96 -10.50 -5.22
N ARG A 556 -26.76 -10.91 -4.22
CA ARG A 556 -28.18 -10.57 -4.12
C ARG A 556 -28.40 -9.51 -3.05
N GLN A 557 -29.12 -8.45 -3.41
CA GLN A 557 -29.52 -7.37 -2.50
C GLN A 557 -28.35 -6.74 -1.72
N PRO A 558 -27.33 -6.17 -2.39
CA PRO A 558 -26.26 -5.47 -1.69
C PRO A 558 -26.84 -4.28 -0.90
N THR A 559 -26.57 -4.22 0.39
CA THR A 559 -26.95 -3.10 1.27
C THR A 559 -25.78 -2.17 1.60
N SER A 560 -24.59 -2.46 1.08
CA SER A 560 -23.36 -1.67 1.22
C SER A 560 -22.55 -1.74 -0.08
N ALA A 561 -21.66 -0.76 -0.31
CA ALA A 561 -20.73 -0.81 -1.43
C ALA A 561 -19.70 -1.96 -1.22
N GLY A 562 -19.36 -2.66 -2.29
CA GLY A 562 -18.36 -3.72 -2.31
C GLY A 562 -17.41 -3.54 -3.48
N ILE A 563 -16.13 -3.86 -3.28
CA ILE A 563 -15.08 -3.67 -4.30
C ILE A 563 -14.44 -5.01 -4.65
N PHE A 564 -14.53 -5.37 -5.94
CA PHE A 564 -13.70 -6.41 -6.55
C PHE A 564 -12.58 -5.76 -7.32
N ARG A 565 -11.34 -6.05 -6.94
CA ARG A 565 -10.15 -5.45 -7.53
C ARG A 565 -9.19 -6.52 -8.02
N ASN A 566 -8.57 -6.35 -9.18
CA ASN A 566 -7.51 -7.25 -9.65
C ASN A 566 -7.93 -8.73 -9.68
N CYS A 567 -9.22 -9.01 -9.91
CA CYS A 567 -9.79 -10.36 -9.85
C CYS A 567 -10.02 -10.94 -11.25
N VAL A 568 -10.12 -12.27 -11.31
CA VAL A 568 -10.50 -13.00 -12.54
C VAL A 568 -11.75 -13.81 -12.26
N PHE A 569 -12.73 -13.75 -13.16
CA PHE A 569 -13.98 -14.51 -13.12
C PHE A 569 -14.07 -15.35 -14.40
N GLN A 570 -13.92 -16.65 -14.29
CA GLN A 570 -13.80 -17.51 -15.47
C GLN A 570 -14.48 -18.86 -15.36
N ASN A 571 -14.80 -19.42 -16.53
CA ASN A 571 -15.32 -20.78 -16.70
C ASN A 571 -16.63 -21.07 -15.96
N GLY A 572 -17.33 -20.05 -15.48
CA GLY A 572 -18.58 -20.21 -14.76
C GLY A 572 -19.75 -20.41 -15.70
N ASN A 573 -20.69 -21.26 -15.28
CA ASN A 573 -21.93 -21.50 -16.00
C ASN A 573 -23.16 -21.22 -15.11
N GLY A 574 -23.86 -20.13 -15.41
CA GLY A 574 -25.11 -19.76 -14.76
C GLY A 574 -26.36 -20.31 -15.45
N SER A 575 -26.25 -20.88 -16.65
CA SER A 575 -27.41 -21.18 -17.51
C SER A 575 -28.52 -22.03 -16.84
N ASN A 576 -28.16 -22.94 -15.94
CA ASN A 576 -29.08 -23.82 -15.19
C ASN A 576 -29.25 -23.44 -13.71
N TRP A 577 -28.66 -22.33 -13.28
CA TRP A 577 -28.69 -21.91 -11.87
C TRP A 577 -29.93 -21.07 -11.58
N ASN A 578 -30.80 -21.56 -10.70
CA ASN A 578 -32.09 -20.93 -10.35
C ASN A 578 -32.09 -20.26 -8.97
N GLY A 579 -30.93 -19.81 -8.46
CA GLY A 579 -30.97 -18.97 -7.25
C GLY A 579 -31.32 -19.66 -5.94
N SER A 580 -31.13 -20.99 -5.82
CA SER A 580 -31.34 -21.87 -4.64
C SER A 580 -32.58 -22.78 -4.74
N ALA A 581 -32.35 -24.09 -4.58
CA ALA A 581 -33.37 -25.12 -4.37
C ALA A 581 -33.98 -25.11 -2.95
N ASN A 582 -34.08 -23.95 -2.30
CA ASN A 582 -34.66 -23.82 -0.96
C ASN A 582 -35.51 -22.55 -0.87
N LEU A 583 -36.82 -22.69 -1.11
CA LEU A 583 -37.82 -21.66 -0.82
C LEU A 583 -39.01 -22.28 -0.10
N ILE A 584 -38.97 -22.12 1.22
CA ILE A 584 -39.95 -22.47 2.24
C ILE A 584 -41.26 -21.66 2.13
N THR A 585 -41.51 -20.90 1.04
CA THR A 585 -42.66 -19.97 0.98
C THR A 585 -43.45 -19.93 -0.33
N GLY A 586 -43.28 -20.90 -1.24
CA GLY A 586 -44.22 -21.05 -2.39
C GLY A 586 -44.26 -19.89 -3.39
N SER A 587 -43.36 -18.90 -3.29
CA SER A 587 -43.20 -17.82 -4.28
C SER A 587 -41.93 -18.05 -5.09
N GLY A 588 -42.06 -18.46 -6.35
CA GLY A 588 -40.92 -18.62 -7.26
C GLY A 588 -40.15 -17.32 -7.45
N GLN A 589 -38.90 -17.30 -6.97
CA GLN A 589 -37.90 -16.27 -7.19
C GLN A 589 -36.95 -16.75 -8.30
N TYR A 590 -36.63 -15.88 -9.27
CA TYR A 590 -35.84 -16.24 -10.46
C TYR A 590 -34.60 -15.36 -10.58
N ASP A 591 -33.47 -15.82 -10.06
CA ASP A 591 -32.18 -15.16 -10.29
C ASP A 591 -31.75 -15.34 -11.75
N TRP A 592 -31.69 -14.25 -12.50
CA TRP A 592 -31.23 -14.29 -13.89
C TRP A 592 -29.71 -14.48 -13.94
N ALA A 593 -29.31 -15.66 -14.40
CA ALA A 593 -28.01 -16.24 -14.09
C ALA A 593 -26.93 -16.00 -15.16
N SER A 594 -26.07 -15.02 -14.90
CA SER A 594 -24.73 -14.91 -15.51
C SER A 594 -23.83 -16.06 -15.05
N GLY A 595 -22.88 -16.47 -15.89
CA GLY A 595 -21.84 -17.41 -15.49
C GLY A 595 -20.70 -16.76 -14.72
N GLY A 596 -20.41 -15.49 -14.98
CA GLY A 596 -19.32 -14.77 -14.31
C GLY A 596 -19.81 -14.06 -13.05
N ILE A 597 -20.29 -12.84 -13.23
CA ILE A 597 -20.74 -11.96 -12.14
C ILE A 597 -22.25 -11.75 -12.22
N ASN A 598 -22.95 -11.92 -11.11
CA ASN A 598 -24.37 -11.58 -10.96
C ASN A 598 -24.56 -10.58 -9.81
N ILE A 599 -25.10 -9.38 -10.09
CA ILE A 599 -25.37 -8.29 -9.13
C ILE A 599 -26.84 -7.83 -9.27
N GLY A 600 -27.69 -7.97 -8.25
CA GLY A 600 -29.07 -7.40 -8.25
C GLY A 600 -30.17 -8.20 -7.54
N THR A 601 -31.42 -7.69 -7.56
CA THR A 601 -32.62 -8.27 -6.90
C THR A 601 -33.63 -8.91 -7.87
N ASP A 602 -34.43 -9.85 -7.37
CA ASP A 602 -35.51 -10.57 -8.08
C ASP A 602 -36.85 -9.82 -8.17
N ARG A 603 -37.65 -10.16 -9.20
CA ARG A 603 -39.11 -9.94 -9.26
C ARG A 603 -39.83 -11.16 -8.67
N LYS A 604 -41.04 -10.99 -8.11
CA LYS A 604 -41.95 -12.13 -7.87
C LYS A 604 -42.38 -12.72 -9.23
N GLY A 605 -42.60 -14.04 -9.28
CA GLY A 605 -43.11 -14.76 -10.45
C GLY A 605 -44.50 -14.32 -10.96
N ASP A 606 -45.19 -13.41 -10.26
CA ASP A 606 -46.46 -12.79 -10.67
C ASP A 606 -46.28 -11.44 -11.39
N GLY A 607 -45.04 -11.00 -11.62
CA GLY A 607 -44.75 -9.71 -12.26
C GLY A 607 -44.91 -8.49 -11.34
N SER A 608 -45.26 -8.68 -10.06
CA SER A 608 -45.28 -7.61 -9.06
C SER A 608 -43.88 -7.32 -8.52
N GLU A 609 -43.56 -6.03 -8.38
CA GLU A 609 -42.37 -5.58 -7.67
C GLU A 609 -42.54 -5.85 -6.16
N ILE A 610 -41.51 -6.39 -5.49
CA ILE A 610 -41.51 -6.50 -4.03
C ILE A 610 -41.38 -5.07 -3.47
N LYS A 611 -42.51 -4.40 -3.26
CA LYS A 611 -42.56 -3.02 -2.73
C LYS A 611 -42.17 -2.90 -1.25
N ASN A 612 -41.84 -3.99 -0.56
CA ASN A 612 -41.66 -4.04 0.91
C ASN A 612 -40.30 -4.53 1.40
N ALA A 613 -39.26 -4.64 0.56
CA ALA A 613 -37.90 -4.86 1.03
C ALA A 613 -37.06 -3.68 0.55
N GLY A 614 -36.48 -2.93 1.49
CA GLY A 614 -35.65 -1.75 1.22
C GLY A 614 -34.82 -1.95 -0.03
N TYR A 615 -35.06 -1.09 -1.03
CA TYR A 615 -34.23 -0.96 -2.21
C TYR A 615 -32.76 -0.87 -1.79
N PRO A 616 -31.79 -1.28 -2.62
CA PRO A 616 -30.44 -0.78 -2.38
C PRO A 616 -30.58 0.74 -2.27
N ALA A 617 -30.27 1.31 -1.11
CA ALA A 617 -30.15 2.74 -0.99
C ALA A 617 -29.19 3.19 -2.11
N GLU A 618 -29.32 4.42 -2.62
CA GLU A 618 -28.47 5.03 -3.66
C GLU A 618 -26.94 4.87 -3.44
N ASN A 619 -26.53 4.31 -2.30
CA ASN A 619 -25.17 4.10 -1.81
C ASN A 619 -24.63 2.65 -1.90
N ALA A 620 -25.34 1.67 -2.46
CA ALA A 620 -24.90 0.25 -2.50
C ALA A 620 -24.43 -0.25 -3.88
N ILE A 621 -23.61 0.54 -4.58
CA ILE A 621 -23.03 0.19 -5.89
C ILE A 621 -21.87 -0.80 -5.70
N VAL A 622 -21.91 -1.93 -6.42
CA VAL A 622 -20.77 -2.85 -6.50
C VAL A 622 -19.79 -2.33 -7.55
N THR A 623 -18.55 -2.06 -7.13
CA THR A 623 -17.48 -1.65 -8.03
C THR A 623 -16.62 -2.84 -8.38
N VAL A 624 -16.44 -3.08 -9.68
CA VAL A 624 -15.54 -4.08 -10.23
C VAL A 624 -14.47 -3.34 -11.00
N GLU A 625 -13.24 -3.38 -10.51
CA GLU A 625 -12.13 -2.62 -11.06
C GLU A 625 -10.94 -3.50 -11.39
N ASN A 626 -10.27 -3.22 -12.51
CA ASN A 626 -9.08 -3.97 -12.92
C ASN A 626 -9.34 -5.48 -12.95
N CYS A 627 -10.44 -5.94 -13.56
CA CYS A 627 -10.81 -7.35 -13.53
C CYS A 627 -10.91 -7.96 -14.94
N LEU A 628 -10.70 -9.28 -15.01
CA LEU A 628 -10.98 -10.08 -16.19
C LEU A 628 -12.23 -10.93 -15.96
N ILE A 629 -13.22 -10.81 -16.85
CA ILE A 629 -14.43 -11.64 -16.86
C ILE A 629 -14.43 -12.40 -18.19
N ALA A 630 -14.08 -13.69 -18.17
CA ALA A 630 -13.88 -14.43 -19.41
C ALA A 630 -14.34 -15.88 -19.43
N ASN A 631 -14.76 -16.35 -20.61
CA ASN A 631 -15.14 -17.75 -20.86
C ASN A 631 -16.33 -18.21 -19.98
N ASN A 632 -17.24 -17.30 -19.65
CA ASN A 632 -18.42 -17.64 -18.85
C ASN A 632 -19.64 -17.86 -19.74
N THR A 633 -20.54 -18.74 -19.30
CA THR A 633 -21.81 -19.01 -19.97
C THR A 633 -22.97 -18.65 -19.04
N GLY A 634 -23.91 -17.85 -19.51
CA GLY A 634 -25.06 -17.42 -18.72
C GLY A 634 -26.34 -17.48 -19.53
N ARG A 635 -27.48 -17.46 -18.86
CA ARG A 635 -28.79 -17.33 -19.52
C ARG A 635 -29.07 -15.88 -19.93
N LEU A 636 -28.58 -14.93 -19.14
CA LEU A 636 -28.58 -13.49 -19.42
C LEU A 636 -27.26 -12.95 -18.91
N GLY A 637 -26.60 -12.09 -19.68
CA GLY A 637 -25.32 -11.53 -19.23
C GLY A 637 -24.27 -12.63 -19.14
N GLY A 638 -23.83 -13.21 -20.26
CA GLY A 638 -22.96 -14.40 -20.24
C GLY A 638 -21.76 -14.25 -19.28
N GLY A 639 -21.13 -13.07 -19.31
CA GLY A 639 -20.10 -12.66 -18.35
C GLY A 639 -20.65 -11.93 -17.13
N VAL A 640 -21.56 -10.97 -17.34
CA VAL A 640 -22.06 -10.08 -16.29
C VAL A 640 -23.57 -9.88 -16.41
N PHE A 641 -24.29 -10.14 -15.32
CA PHE A 641 -25.63 -9.61 -15.09
C PHE A 641 -25.54 -8.55 -13.99
N SER A 642 -26.04 -7.35 -14.24
CA SER A 642 -25.91 -6.22 -13.31
C SER A 642 -27.17 -5.37 -13.23
N LYS A 643 -27.56 -5.03 -12.00
CA LYS A 643 -28.54 -4.02 -11.62
C LYS A 643 -27.91 -3.07 -10.60
N GLY A 644 -27.06 -2.14 -11.06
CA GLY A 644 -26.35 -1.19 -10.17
C GLY A 644 -24.87 -1.52 -9.96
N GLY A 645 -24.16 -1.92 -11.02
CA GLY A 645 -22.73 -2.20 -11.01
C GLY A 645 -21.91 -1.16 -11.77
N LYS A 646 -20.73 -0.82 -11.23
CA LYS A 646 -19.74 0.06 -11.87
C LYS A 646 -18.51 -0.76 -12.26
N PHE A 647 -18.20 -0.82 -13.55
CA PHE A 647 -17.05 -1.54 -14.07
C PHE A 647 -16.01 -0.56 -14.58
N ILE A 648 -14.79 -0.66 -14.05
CA ILE A 648 -13.69 0.26 -14.35
C ILE A 648 -12.48 -0.57 -14.78
N ASN A 649 -11.86 -0.25 -15.90
CA ASN A 649 -10.61 -0.89 -16.31
C ASN A 649 -10.72 -2.44 -16.43
N CYS A 650 -11.87 -2.93 -16.89
CA CYS A 650 -12.17 -4.36 -16.96
C CYS A 650 -12.10 -4.90 -18.39
N ILE A 651 -11.71 -6.17 -18.54
CA ILE A 651 -11.79 -6.91 -19.80
C ILE A 651 -12.89 -7.98 -19.66
N ILE A 652 -13.93 -7.90 -20.49
CA ILE A 652 -15.08 -8.78 -20.54
C ILE A 652 -15.08 -9.50 -21.88
N ARG A 653 -14.62 -10.76 -21.93
CA ARG A 653 -14.39 -11.44 -23.21
C ARG A 653 -14.79 -12.90 -23.30
N ASN A 654 -15.10 -13.37 -24.50
CA ASN A 654 -15.40 -14.78 -24.77
C ASN A 654 -16.55 -15.34 -23.90
N ASN A 655 -17.49 -14.49 -23.49
CA ASN A 655 -18.64 -14.94 -22.72
C ASN A 655 -19.84 -15.21 -23.64
N HIS A 656 -20.70 -16.14 -23.24
CA HIS A 656 -21.84 -16.58 -24.06
C HIS A 656 -23.16 -16.49 -23.28
N ALA A 657 -24.11 -15.72 -23.79
CA ALA A 657 -25.50 -15.77 -23.34
C ALA A 657 -26.29 -16.79 -24.17
N VAL A 658 -26.72 -17.90 -23.55
CA VAL A 658 -27.39 -19.02 -24.22
C VAL A 658 -28.92 -18.91 -24.12
N ASN A 659 -29.61 -19.31 -25.19
CA ASN A 659 -31.05 -19.46 -25.22
C ASN A 659 -31.44 -20.92 -24.93
N LEU A 660 -32.08 -21.15 -23.79
CA LEU A 660 -32.55 -22.49 -23.38
C LEU A 660 -34.02 -22.77 -23.75
N GLY A 661 -34.67 -21.91 -24.54
CA GLY A 661 -36.08 -22.06 -24.92
C GLY A 661 -37.07 -21.66 -23.81
N THR A 662 -38.31 -22.18 -23.88
CA THR A 662 -39.32 -22.00 -22.83
C THR A 662 -39.04 -22.94 -21.67
N TYR A 663 -38.68 -22.39 -20.51
CA TYR A 663 -38.49 -23.17 -19.29
C TYR A 663 -39.87 -23.57 -18.72
N LYS A 664 -40.23 -24.86 -18.80
CA LYS A 664 -41.39 -25.43 -18.08
C LYS A 664 -41.00 -25.69 -16.63
N LEU A 665 -41.71 -25.06 -15.70
CA LEU A 665 -41.52 -25.28 -14.25
C LEU A 665 -41.85 -26.74 -13.88
N PRO A 666 -41.16 -27.32 -12.87
CA PRO A 666 -41.56 -28.59 -12.28
C PRO A 666 -43.02 -28.52 -11.80
N THR A 667 -43.84 -29.47 -12.25
CA THR A 667 -45.27 -29.55 -11.91
C THR A 667 -45.44 -29.85 -10.42
N GLY A 668 -45.95 -28.90 -9.65
CA GLY A 668 -46.20 -29.06 -8.21
C GLY A 668 -46.46 -27.76 -7.43
N ILE A 669 -46.11 -26.60 -8.00
CA ILE A 669 -46.42 -25.28 -7.42
C ILE A 669 -47.35 -24.58 -8.42
N GLY A 670 -48.42 -23.97 -7.91
CA GLY A 670 -49.62 -23.55 -8.64
C GLY A 670 -49.42 -22.95 -10.04
N THR A 671 -50.44 -23.14 -10.87
CA THR A 671 -50.55 -22.68 -12.27
C THR A 671 -50.08 -21.23 -12.48
N PHE A 672 -48.80 -21.06 -12.79
CA PHE A 672 -48.24 -19.84 -13.38
C PHE A 672 -47.83 -20.15 -14.82
N THR A 673 -48.70 -19.76 -15.77
CA THR A 673 -48.47 -19.86 -17.22
C THR A 673 -47.75 -18.62 -17.76
N SER A 674 -46.70 -18.13 -17.10
CA SER A 674 -45.81 -17.14 -17.71
C SER A 674 -44.64 -17.86 -18.38
N ASN A 675 -44.83 -18.23 -19.64
CA ASN A 675 -43.73 -18.65 -20.51
C ASN A 675 -42.78 -17.45 -20.69
N LEU A 676 -41.76 -17.30 -19.83
CA LEU A 676 -40.67 -16.35 -20.05
C LEU A 676 -39.77 -16.91 -21.16
N THR A 677 -40.03 -16.52 -22.40
CA THR A 677 -39.09 -16.69 -23.52
C THR A 677 -37.88 -15.78 -23.26
N THR A 678 -36.84 -16.31 -22.62
CA THR A 678 -35.60 -15.56 -22.39
C THR A 678 -34.65 -15.86 -23.53
N SER A 679 -34.50 -14.92 -24.46
CA SER A 679 -33.80 -15.12 -25.72
C SER A 679 -32.27 -15.28 -25.61
N GLY A 680 -31.64 -15.32 -24.43
CA GLY A 680 -30.18 -15.38 -24.31
C GLY A 680 -29.51 -14.06 -24.65
N ASN A 681 -29.87 -12.97 -23.95
CA ASN A 681 -29.41 -11.61 -24.27
C ASN A 681 -28.16 -11.18 -23.46
N GLY A 682 -27.36 -10.28 -24.02
CA GLY A 682 -26.20 -9.69 -23.33
C GLY A 682 -25.06 -10.69 -23.21
N GLY A 683 -24.38 -11.02 -24.31
CA GLY A 683 -23.32 -12.04 -24.30
C GLY A 683 -22.20 -11.70 -23.32
N GLY A 684 -21.72 -10.46 -23.36
CA GLY A 684 -20.79 -9.92 -22.37
C GLY A 684 -21.52 -9.46 -21.11
N VAL A 685 -22.38 -8.46 -21.26
CA VAL A 685 -23.04 -7.76 -20.16
C VAL A 685 -24.54 -7.59 -20.41
N PHE A 686 -25.33 -7.85 -19.37
CA PHE A 686 -26.75 -7.54 -19.32
C PHE A 686 -27.03 -6.57 -18.18
N PHE A 687 -27.52 -5.38 -18.52
CA PHE A 687 -27.96 -4.38 -17.55
C PHE A 687 -29.48 -4.47 -17.35
N GLY A 688 -29.89 -4.96 -16.18
CA GLY A 688 -31.30 -5.13 -15.81
C GLY A 688 -31.93 -3.84 -15.29
N LYS A 689 -33.24 -3.67 -15.52
CA LYS A 689 -34.04 -2.56 -14.96
C LYS A 689 -33.91 -2.47 -13.43
N THR A 690 -33.62 -1.27 -12.94
CA THR A 690 -33.69 -0.83 -11.54
C THR A 690 -34.90 0.08 -11.30
N CYS A 691 -35.18 0.40 -10.04
CA CYS A 691 -36.29 1.25 -9.59
C CYS A 691 -35.92 2.73 -9.40
N ALA A 692 -34.62 3.07 -9.44
CA ALA A 692 -34.11 4.44 -9.38
C ALA A 692 -33.32 4.75 -10.66
N ASP A 693 -33.04 6.04 -10.92
CA ASP A 693 -32.26 6.56 -12.06
C ASP A 693 -30.76 6.12 -12.06
N ASP A 694 -30.46 4.92 -11.56
CA ASP A 694 -29.11 4.40 -11.32
C ASP A 694 -28.31 4.14 -12.60
N VAL A 695 -27.06 4.59 -12.59
CA VAL A 695 -26.15 4.52 -13.72
C VAL A 695 -25.38 3.20 -13.67
N ASN A 696 -25.75 2.20 -14.49
CA ASN A 696 -24.79 1.12 -14.79
C ASN A 696 -23.68 1.72 -15.64
N VAL A 697 -22.43 1.45 -15.29
CA VAL A 697 -21.29 2.16 -15.89
C VAL A 697 -20.23 1.19 -16.38
N LEU A 698 -19.77 1.39 -17.61
CA LEU A 698 -18.53 0.82 -18.14
C LEU A 698 -17.56 1.97 -18.41
N ILE A 699 -16.45 2.03 -17.68
CA ILE A 699 -15.39 3.03 -17.90
C ILE A 699 -14.10 2.30 -18.20
N ASN A 700 -13.39 2.71 -19.25
CA ASN A 700 -12.08 2.17 -19.57
C ASN A 700 -12.06 0.65 -19.80
N CYS A 701 -13.14 0.09 -20.36
CA CYS A 701 -13.32 -1.36 -20.46
C CYS A 701 -13.11 -1.87 -21.89
N ILE A 702 -12.74 -3.15 -22.01
CA ILE A 702 -12.81 -3.90 -23.29
C ILE A 702 -13.91 -4.95 -23.15
N VAL A 703 -14.92 -4.88 -24.02
CA VAL A 703 -15.97 -5.90 -24.14
C VAL A 703 -15.80 -6.55 -25.51
N SER A 704 -15.24 -7.77 -25.56
CA SER A 704 -14.87 -8.37 -26.85
C SER A 704 -15.15 -9.85 -27.00
N ASN A 705 -15.39 -10.27 -28.25
CA ASN A 705 -15.60 -11.69 -28.59
C ASN A 705 -16.71 -12.38 -27.78
N ASN A 706 -17.70 -11.62 -27.29
CA ASN A 706 -18.83 -12.20 -26.57
C ASN A 706 -19.95 -12.58 -27.55
N THR A 707 -20.73 -13.60 -27.22
CA THR A 707 -21.80 -14.12 -28.06
C THR A 707 -23.13 -14.13 -27.32
N ALA A 708 -24.21 -13.77 -27.98
CA ALA A 708 -25.57 -13.88 -27.48
C ALA A 708 -26.43 -14.64 -28.50
N ASP A 709 -27.16 -15.64 -28.05
CA ASP A 709 -28.17 -16.31 -28.90
C ASP A 709 -29.36 -15.38 -29.20
N GLY A 710 -29.55 -14.39 -28.33
CA GLY A 710 -30.56 -13.34 -28.46
C GLY A 710 -29.95 -12.07 -29.04
N LYS A 711 -30.19 -10.95 -28.34
CA LYS A 711 -29.77 -9.59 -28.70
C LYS A 711 -28.62 -9.10 -27.81
N GLY A 712 -27.86 -8.13 -28.30
CA GLY A 712 -26.78 -7.51 -27.51
C GLY A 712 -25.61 -8.47 -27.30
N GLY A 713 -24.85 -8.76 -28.36
CA GLY A 713 -23.71 -9.68 -28.27
C GLY A 713 -22.69 -9.24 -27.23
N GLY A 714 -22.34 -7.95 -27.21
CA GLY A 714 -21.51 -7.33 -26.18
C GLY A 714 -22.35 -6.92 -24.97
N VAL A 715 -23.23 -5.94 -25.16
CA VAL A 715 -24.02 -5.32 -24.09
C VAL A 715 -25.51 -5.32 -24.43
N TYR A 716 -26.37 -5.61 -23.45
CA TYR A 716 -27.82 -5.44 -23.55
C TYR A 716 -28.33 -4.55 -22.42
N THR A 717 -29.03 -3.46 -22.74
CA THR A 717 -29.71 -2.63 -21.74
C THR A 717 -31.19 -3.00 -21.70
N ALA A 718 -31.70 -3.46 -20.55
CA ALA A 718 -33.06 -3.97 -20.37
C ALA A 718 -33.92 -2.95 -19.61
N SER A 719 -34.36 -1.87 -20.25
CA SER A 719 -35.04 -0.76 -19.60
C SER A 719 -34.21 -0.11 -18.47
N SER A 720 -32.88 -0.09 -18.61
CA SER A 720 -31.92 0.47 -17.66
C SER A 720 -31.00 1.48 -18.35
N THR A 721 -30.59 2.51 -17.61
CA THR A 721 -29.49 3.41 -18.00
C THR A 721 -28.17 2.65 -18.09
N ALA A 722 -27.36 3.02 -19.08
CA ALA A 722 -25.99 2.55 -19.24
C ALA A 722 -25.10 3.69 -19.77
N ASP A 723 -24.05 4.01 -19.02
CA ASP A 723 -23.05 5.00 -19.41
C ASP A 723 -21.75 4.26 -19.75
N ILE A 724 -21.35 4.34 -21.02
CA ILE A 724 -20.17 3.67 -21.56
C ILE A 724 -19.17 4.74 -21.98
N PHE A 725 -18.02 4.75 -21.31
CA PHE A 725 -17.01 5.76 -21.50
C PHE A 725 -15.66 5.11 -21.78
N ASN A 726 -14.95 5.67 -22.75
CA ASN A 726 -13.53 5.41 -22.95
C ASN A 726 -13.19 3.93 -23.14
N SER A 727 -14.05 3.20 -23.86
CA SER A 727 -14.05 1.73 -23.89
C SER A 727 -13.89 1.19 -25.32
N THR A 728 -13.73 -0.12 -25.46
CA THR A 728 -13.75 -0.81 -26.76
C THR A 728 -14.77 -1.93 -26.73
N LEU A 729 -15.75 -1.90 -27.63
CA LEU A 729 -16.68 -2.99 -27.89
C LEU A 729 -16.35 -3.59 -29.25
N ALA A 730 -15.76 -4.80 -29.28
CA ALA A 730 -15.26 -5.36 -30.53
C ALA A 730 -15.51 -6.86 -30.73
N SER A 731 -15.77 -7.26 -31.97
CA SER A 731 -15.93 -8.67 -32.37
C SER A 731 -17.04 -9.43 -31.61
N ASN A 732 -18.02 -8.72 -31.03
CA ASN A 732 -19.14 -9.34 -30.34
C ASN A 732 -20.23 -9.77 -31.33
N LYS A 733 -20.97 -10.85 -31.02
CA LYS A 733 -21.93 -11.47 -31.93
C LYS A 733 -23.30 -11.69 -31.29
N SER A 734 -24.35 -11.36 -32.03
CA SER A 734 -25.75 -11.59 -31.69
C SER A 734 -26.36 -12.51 -32.74
N ALA A 735 -26.96 -13.63 -32.35
CA ALA A 735 -27.57 -14.57 -33.30
C ALA A 735 -28.97 -14.11 -33.74
N ALA A 736 -29.63 -13.26 -32.95
CA ALA A 736 -30.84 -12.56 -33.37
C ALA A 736 -30.51 -11.17 -33.95
N ASN A 737 -31.45 -10.62 -34.72
CA ASN A 737 -31.42 -9.22 -35.14
C ASN A 737 -31.47 -8.32 -33.90
N GLY A 738 -30.45 -7.49 -33.67
CA GLY A 738 -30.45 -6.57 -32.54
C GLY A 738 -29.11 -6.40 -31.84
N GLY A 739 -28.14 -5.79 -32.52
CA GLY A 739 -26.98 -5.14 -31.90
C GLY A 739 -25.90 -6.12 -31.47
N GLY A 740 -24.98 -6.45 -32.39
CA GLY A 740 -23.81 -7.26 -32.10
C GLY A 740 -22.96 -6.65 -30.98
N GLY A 741 -22.76 -5.33 -31.02
CA GLY A 741 -21.99 -4.60 -30.01
C GLY A 741 -22.87 -4.27 -28.80
N ILE A 742 -23.89 -3.46 -29.02
CA ILE A 742 -24.87 -3.08 -27.99
C ILE A 742 -26.30 -3.09 -28.53
N PHE A 743 -27.22 -3.63 -27.74
CA PHE A 743 -28.65 -3.44 -27.89
C PHE A 743 -29.19 -2.51 -26.81
N ILE A 744 -29.87 -1.45 -27.23
CA ILE A 744 -30.35 -0.38 -26.36
C ILE A 744 -31.87 -0.46 -26.26
N SER A 745 -32.42 -0.54 -25.05
CA SER A 745 -33.87 -0.40 -24.81
C SER A 745 -34.23 0.71 -23.81
N PHE A 746 -33.26 1.54 -23.42
CA PHE A 746 -33.44 2.70 -22.56
C PHE A 746 -32.34 3.74 -22.78
N ARG A 747 -32.38 4.87 -22.07
CA ARG A 747 -31.38 5.95 -22.20
C ARG A 747 -29.95 5.40 -22.03
N THR A 748 -29.08 5.66 -22.99
CA THR A 748 -27.67 5.22 -22.97
C THR A 748 -26.77 6.35 -23.46
N LYS A 749 -25.63 6.52 -22.79
CA LYS A 749 -24.58 7.48 -23.17
C LYS A 749 -23.34 6.71 -23.60
N VAL A 750 -22.74 7.15 -24.70
CA VAL A 750 -21.52 6.54 -25.23
C VAL A 750 -20.55 7.63 -25.68
N TYR A 751 -19.41 7.71 -24.98
CA TYR A 751 -18.35 8.67 -25.28
C TYR A 751 -17.00 7.97 -25.40
N ASN A 752 -16.13 8.49 -26.26
CA ASN A 752 -14.75 8.04 -26.42
C ASN A 752 -14.63 6.52 -26.60
N THR A 753 -15.59 5.87 -27.26
CA THR A 753 -15.66 4.42 -27.34
C THR A 753 -15.42 3.93 -28.77
N ILE A 754 -14.67 2.84 -28.90
CA ILE A 754 -14.40 2.18 -30.19
C ILE A 754 -15.39 1.02 -30.37
N PHE A 755 -16.10 1.00 -31.50
CA PHE A 755 -16.91 -0.12 -31.96
C PHE A 755 -16.29 -0.72 -33.22
N TYR A 756 -16.06 -2.04 -33.22
CA TYR A 756 -15.41 -2.67 -34.36
C TYR A 756 -15.82 -4.14 -34.54
N ASP A 757 -16.16 -4.54 -35.76
CA ASP A 757 -16.45 -5.92 -36.18
C ASP A 757 -17.53 -6.61 -35.32
N ASN A 758 -18.45 -5.84 -34.73
CA ASN A 758 -19.56 -6.44 -34.00
C ASN A 758 -20.67 -6.84 -34.96
N LYS A 759 -21.22 -8.04 -34.80
CA LYS A 759 -22.15 -8.64 -35.76
C LYS A 759 -23.49 -9.04 -35.15
N ALA A 760 -24.58 -8.75 -35.83
CA ALA A 760 -25.89 -9.33 -35.54
C ALA A 760 -26.37 -10.11 -36.76
N SER A 761 -26.81 -11.35 -36.56
CA SER A 761 -27.26 -12.24 -37.65
C SER A 761 -26.26 -12.33 -38.82
N GLY A 762 -24.96 -12.25 -38.51
CA GLY A 762 -23.87 -12.33 -39.49
C GLY A 762 -23.48 -11.02 -40.18
N THR A 763 -24.23 -9.93 -40.02
CA THR A 763 -23.91 -8.61 -40.59
C THR A 763 -23.34 -7.67 -39.53
N VAL A 764 -22.50 -6.72 -39.93
CA VAL A 764 -21.94 -5.73 -38.99
C VAL A 764 -23.07 -4.84 -38.47
N GLU A 765 -23.31 -4.88 -37.15
CA GLU A 765 -24.30 -4.07 -36.44
C GLU A 765 -23.74 -3.72 -35.05
N ASN A 766 -23.09 -2.56 -34.93
CA ASN A 766 -22.46 -2.14 -33.68
C ASN A 766 -23.47 -1.75 -32.61
N VAL A 767 -24.50 -1.00 -32.99
CA VAL A 767 -25.46 -0.40 -32.06
C VAL A 767 -26.85 -0.56 -32.65
N ASN A 768 -27.72 -1.29 -31.95
CA ASN A 768 -29.15 -1.27 -32.22
C ASN A 768 -29.86 -0.40 -31.18
N ARG A 769 -30.50 0.67 -31.63
CA ARG A 769 -31.11 1.67 -30.74
C ARG A 769 -32.55 1.36 -30.35
N ASN A 770 -33.21 0.39 -31.00
CA ASN A 770 -34.62 0.05 -30.76
C ASN A 770 -35.56 1.27 -30.67
N ASN A 771 -35.35 2.27 -31.53
CA ASN A 771 -36.05 3.57 -31.54
C ASN A 771 -35.91 4.41 -30.25
N ILE A 772 -34.85 4.22 -29.48
CA ILE A 772 -34.51 5.00 -28.29
C ILE A 772 -33.46 6.07 -28.63
N ALA A 773 -33.58 7.24 -27.99
CA ALA A 773 -32.59 8.30 -28.11
C ALA A 773 -31.24 7.87 -27.52
N LEU A 774 -30.16 8.17 -28.25
CA LEU A 774 -28.79 7.80 -27.91
C LEU A 774 -27.89 9.05 -27.95
N LEU A 775 -27.13 9.28 -26.87
CA LEU A 775 -26.05 10.25 -26.86
C LEU A 775 -24.76 9.54 -27.26
N PHE A 776 -24.24 9.86 -28.45
CA PHE A 776 -23.12 9.14 -29.10
C PHE A 776 -22.09 10.14 -29.65
N TYR A 777 -21.04 10.43 -28.88
CA TYR A 777 -20.06 11.46 -29.20
C TYR A 777 -18.62 10.97 -29.10
N ASN A 778 -17.74 11.47 -29.98
CA ASN A 778 -16.31 11.18 -30.01
C ASN A 778 -16.01 9.68 -30.01
N ASN A 779 -16.81 8.90 -30.73
CA ASN A 779 -16.63 7.46 -30.86
C ASN A 779 -15.95 7.13 -32.19
N ILE A 780 -15.28 5.98 -32.24
CA ILE A 780 -14.86 5.35 -33.50
C ILE A 780 -15.80 4.19 -33.79
N SER A 781 -16.25 4.05 -35.03
CA SER A 781 -17.08 2.90 -35.44
C SER A 781 -16.78 2.47 -36.86
N ASP A 782 -16.77 1.17 -37.16
CA ASP A 782 -16.74 0.64 -38.54
C ASP A 782 -18.11 0.66 -39.22
N ALA A 783 -19.18 0.82 -38.44
CA ALA A 783 -20.54 1.10 -38.91
C ALA A 783 -21.27 2.00 -37.90
N LEU A 784 -21.66 3.21 -38.31
CA LEU A 784 -22.38 4.15 -37.45
C LEU A 784 -23.83 3.70 -37.23
N PRO A 785 -24.42 3.98 -36.05
CA PRO A 785 -25.85 3.76 -35.83
C PRO A 785 -26.70 4.62 -36.77
N ASP A 786 -27.91 4.17 -37.12
CA ASP A 786 -28.84 4.94 -37.95
C ASP A 786 -29.00 6.38 -37.45
N GLY A 787 -29.11 7.37 -38.34
CA GLY A 787 -29.32 8.77 -37.94
C GLY A 787 -28.22 9.43 -37.11
N ILE A 788 -27.05 8.78 -36.93
CA ILE A 788 -25.84 9.38 -36.35
C ILE A 788 -24.85 9.68 -37.47
N THR A 789 -24.29 10.90 -37.46
CA THR A 789 -23.36 11.38 -38.50
C THR A 789 -21.89 11.30 -38.05
N GLY A 790 -20.98 11.30 -39.02
CA GLY A 790 -19.53 11.34 -38.78
C GLY A 790 -18.97 12.73 -38.41
N SER A 791 -19.81 13.76 -38.25
CA SER A 791 -19.35 15.10 -37.84
C SER A 791 -18.93 15.17 -36.37
N GLN A 792 -19.37 14.20 -35.56
CA GLN A 792 -19.08 14.11 -34.12
C GLN A 792 -18.46 12.76 -33.74
N ASN A 793 -18.20 11.88 -34.72
CA ASN A 793 -17.70 10.52 -34.55
C ASN A 793 -16.82 10.14 -35.75
N ILE A 794 -15.86 9.25 -35.56
CA ILE A 794 -14.95 8.81 -36.60
C ILE A 794 -15.48 7.50 -37.20
N LEU A 795 -15.80 7.49 -38.50
CA LEU A 795 -16.12 6.27 -39.23
C LEU A 795 -14.82 5.63 -39.75
N CYS A 796 -14.46 4.44 -39.26
CA CYS A 796 -13.27 3.72 -39.70
C CYS A 796 -13.49 2.20 -39.69
N ALA A 797 -13.47 1.60 -40.88
CA ALA A 797 -13.50 0.15 -41.05
C ALA A 797 -12.08 -0.48 -41.16
N ASN A 798 -11.04 0.35 -41.28
CA ASN A 798 -9.68 -0.14 -41.45
C ASN A 798 -9.06 -0.56 -40.11
N ARG A 799 -8.97 -1.88 -39.89
CA ARG A 799 -8.40 -2.46 -38.67
C ARG A 799 -7.00 -1.94 -38.34
N THR A 800 -6.15 -1.73 -39.34
CA THR A 800 -4.74 -1.36 -39.13
C THR A 800 -4.56 0.07 -38.64
N GLN A 801 -5.60 0.90 -38.78
CA GLN A 801 -5.67 2.25 -38.20
C GLN A 801 -6.25 2.25 -36.78
N LEU A 802 -6.74 1.12 -36.30
CA LEU A 802 -7.37 0.99 -34.98
C LEU A 802 -6.53 0.18 -34.03
N PHE A 803 -6.07 -1.00 -34.44
CA PHE A 803 -5.49 -1.98 -33.51
C PHE A 803 -4.19 -2.60 -34.03
N ALA A 804 -3.17 -2.64 -33.19
CA ALA A 804 -1.95 -3.41 -33.41
C ALA A 804 -2.21 -4.92 -33.28
N GLU A 805 -3.03 -5.33 -32.32
CA GLU A 805 -3.29 -6.74 -31.98
C GLU A 805 -4.79 -7.07 -31.95
N THR A 806 -5.14 -8.32 -32.26
CA THR A 806 -6.55 -8.75 -32.38
C THR A 806 -7.18 -9.13 -31.03
N VAL A 807 -6.36 -9.48 -30.05
CA VAL A 807 -6.84 -10.08 -28.78
C VAL A 807 -6.93 -9.02 -27.68
N THR A 808 -5.93 -8.17 -27.60
CA THR A 808 -5.78 -7.12 -26.58
C THR A 808 -6.38 -5.79 -27.01
N TYR A 809 -6.63 -5.60 -28.31
CA TYR A 809 -7.15 -4.35 -28.88
C TYR A 809 -6.30 -3.13 -28.51
N THR A 810 -4.98 -3.32 -28.38
CA THR A 810 -4.03 -2.23 -28.22
C THR A 810 -4.04 -1.33 -29.46
N PRO A 811 -3.96 0.01 -29.31
CA PRO A 811 -3.97 0.91 -30.44
C PRO A 811 -2.81 0.67 -31.41
N ALA A 812 -3.04 0.89 -32.69
CA ALA A 812 -1.97 0.89 -33.70
C ALA A 812 -1.08 2.15 -33.58
N ASN A 813 0.12 2.14 -34.16
CA ASN A 813 0.94 3.37 -34.22
C ASN A 813 0.25 4.49 -35.00
N SER A 814 -0.54 4.12 -36.01
CA SER A 814 -1.38 5.01 -36.84
C SER A 814 -2.78 5.23 -36.23
N PHE A 815 -2.92 5.10 -34.91
CA PHE A 815 -4.22 5.17 -34.26
C PHE A 815 -4.91 6.50 -34.51
N ILE A 816 -6.06 6.44 -35.18
CA ILE A 816 -6.82 7.62 -35.59
C ILE A 816 -7.61 8.25 -34.43
N GLY A 817 -7.75 7.55 -33.31
CA GLY A 817 -8.42 8.07 -32.12
C GLY A 817 -7.51 8.85 -31.18
N ARG A 818 -6.24 9.03 -31.56
CA ARG A 818 -5.26 9.77 -30.78
C ARG A 818 -5.73 11.22 -30.57
N ASP A 819 -5.75 11.69 -29.34
CA ASP A 819 -6.08 13.05 -28.92
C ASP A 819 -7.50 13.51 -29.34
N HIS A 820 -8.38 12.57 -29.69
CA HIS A 820 -9.75 12.86 -30.17
C HIS A 820 -10.84 12.62 -29.11
N GLY A 821 -10.47 12.19 -27.91
CA GLY A 821 -11.38 11.98 -26.79
C GLY A 821 -11.74 13.28 -26.06
N THR A 822 -12.82 13.25 -25.28
CA THR A 822 -13.22 14.37 -24.40
C THR A 822 -13.34 13.93 -22.95
N THR A 823 -12.95 14.80 -22.01
CA THR A 823 -13.25 14.61 -20.58
C THR A 823 -14.58 15.25 -20.17
N SER A 824 -15.20 16.04 -21.06
CA SER A 824 -16.44 16.75 -20.78
C SER A 824 -17.62 15.79 -20.64
N GLY A 825 -18.32 15.87 -19.50
CA GLY A 825 -19.47 15.00 -19.21
C GLY A 825 -19.12 13.57 -18.79
N ILE A 826 -17.83 13.26 -18.60
CA ILE A 826 -17.35 11.96 -18.12
C ILE A 826 -16.88 12.10 -16.67
N SER A 827 -17.33 11.22 -15.77
CA SER A 827 -16.85 11.16 -14.38
C SER A 827 -16.32 9.76 -14.05
N GLY A 828 -15.29 9.70 -13.20
CA GLY A 828 -14.74 8.43 -12.72
C GLY A 828 -13.77 7.73 -13.67
N LEU A 829 -13.14 8.44 -14.61
CA LEU A 829 -12.00 7.93 -15.39
C LEU A 829 -10.84 7.56 -14.44
N PRO A 830 -10.17 6.42 -14.64
CA PRO A 830 -8.99 6.05 -13.86
C PRO A 830 -7.80 6.96 -14.17
N ALA A 831 -6.87 7.10 -13.23
CA ALA A 831 -5.65 7.90 -13.41
C ALA A 831 -4.69 7.34 -14.48
N THR A 832 -4.78 6.05 -14.76
CA THR A 832 -4.00 5.35 -15.78
C THR A 832 -4.90 4.60 -16.74
N ASP A 833 -4.41 4.35 -17.95
CA ASP A 833 -5.06 3.51 -18.96
C ASP A 833 -4.93 2.01 -18.62
N LEU A 834 -5.43 1.14 -19.52
CA LEU A 834 -5.40 -0.31 -19.32
C LEU A 834 -3.98 -0.92 -19.45
N ALA A 835 -3.01 -0.19 -20.03
CA ALA A 835 -1.60 -0.55 -20.09
C ALA A 835 -0.77 0.02 -18.92
N GLY A 836 -1.37 0.86 -18.07
CA GLY A 836 -0.71 1.52 -16.94
C GLY A 836 -0.10 2.89 -17.28
N ASN A 837 -0.32 3.43 -18.47
CA ASN A 837 0.12 4.77 -18.87
C ASN A 837 -0.75 5.85 -18.20
N THR A 838 -0.14 6.94 -17.74
CA THR A 838 -0.85 8.06 -17.10
C THR A 838 -1.76 8.79 -18.09
N ARG A 839 -3.00 9.09 -17.68
CA ARG A 839 -3.92 9.94 -18.45
C ARG A 839 -3.64 11.41 -18.18
N THR A 840 -3.49 12.24 -19.22
CA THR A 840 -3.33 13.69 -19.05
C THR A 840 -4.67 14.41 -19.30
N ILE A 841 -4.97 15.42 -18.49
CA ILE A 841 -6.32 16.02 -18.37
C ILE A 841 -6.86 16.63 -19.68
N ASN A 842 -5.98 16.94 -20.65
CA ASN A 842 -6.31 17.67 -21.88
C ASN A 842 -6.01 16.92 -23.19
N ILE A 843 -5.44 15.71 -23.14
CA ILE A 843 -5.01 14.94 -24.30
C ILE A 843 -5.45 13.49 -24.04
N LEU A 844 -6.72 13.19 -24.36
CA LEU A 844 -7.35 11.90 -24.09
C LEU A 844 -7.59 11.17 -25.41
N ASP A 845 -7.14 9.93 -25.51
CA ASP A 845 -7.44 9.09 -26.67
C ASP A 845 -8.84 8.48 -26.59
N ILE A 846 -9.45 8.23 -27.76
CA ILE A 846 -10.68 7.44 -27.85
C ILE A 846 -10.34 5.98 -27.52
N GLY A 847 -10.91 5.44 -26.46
CA GLY A 847 -10.77 4.04 -26.06
C GLY A 847 -9.92 3.83 -24.80
N PRO A 848 -9.72 2.57 -24.38
CA PRO A 848 -9.24 2.26 -23.03
C PRO A 848 -7.73 2.42 -22.84
N TYR A 849 -7.01 2.78 -23.90
CA TYR A 849 -5.56 2.96 -23.95
C TYR A 849 -5.24 4.39 -24.33
N GLU A 850 -4.19 4.95 -23.74
CA GLU A 850 -3.52 6.13 -24.25
C GLU A 850 -2.42 5.66 -25.19
N THR A 851 -2.42 6.16 -26.41
CA THR A 851 -1.21 6.12 -27.22
C THR A 851 -0.21 7.05 -26.57
N ILE A 852 0.87 6.45 -26.08
CA ILE A 852 2.03 7.23 -25.72
C ILE A 852 2.38 8.00 -26.99
N ALA A 853 2.36 9.33 -26.94
CA ALA A 853 3.02 10.11 -27.97
C ALA A 853 4.38 9.44 -28.14
N GLU A 854 4.81 9.20 -29.38
CA GLU A 854 6.25 9.13 -29.61
C GLU A 854 6.81 10.30 -28.80
N GLN A 855 7.75 10.01 -27.88
CA GLN A 855 8.71 11.04 -27.48
C GLN A 855 8.96 11.83 -28.75
N PRO A 856 8.65 13.15 -28.78
CA PRO A 856 8.48 13.87 -30.02
C PRO A 856 9.58 13.39 -30.95
N THR A 857 9.22 12.86 -32.11
CA THR A 857 10.14 12.61 -33.22
C THR A 857 10.61 13.98 -33.73
N GLY A 858 11.28 14.68 -32.83
CA GLY A 858 12.16 15.82 -32.94
C GLY A 858 13.59 15.39 -32.64
N LEU A 859 13.90 14.09 -32.71
CA LEU A 859 14.85 13.73 -33.75
C LEU A 859 14.09 13.80 -35.07
N GLN A 860 14.03 15.00 -35.67
CA GLN A 860 14.11 15.03 -37.12
C GLN A 860 15.31 14.16 -37.48
N ASP A 861 15.19 13.31 -38.47
CA ASP A 861 16.37 12.74 -39.10
C ASP A 861 17.13 13.92 -39.70
N PHE A 862 18.09 14.45 -38.93
CA PHE A 862 18.97 15.55 -39.34
C PHE A 862 20.11 15.00 -40.20
N THR A 863 19.84 13.96 -40.99
CA THR A 863 20.82 13.37 -41.90
C THR A 863 21.32 14.39 -42.92
N ASP A 864 20.57 15.48 -43.15
CA ASP A 864 20.89 16.56 -44.07
C ASP A 864 21.00 17.97 -43.45
N ASP A 865 21.10 18.13 -42.12
CA ASP A 865 21.24 19.46 -41.48
C ASP A 865 22.72 19.82 -41.25
N PRO A 866 23.33 20.64 -42.12
CA PRO A 866 24.77 20.88 -42.10
C PRO A 866 25.19 21.62 -40.84
N VAL A 867 26.32 21.21 -40.27
CA VAL A 867 26.99 21.96 -39.20
C VAL A 867 27.54 23.25 -39.78
N ILE A 868 27.04 24.39 -39.32
CA ILE A 868 27.49 25.72 -39.76
C ILE A 868 28.57 26.30 -38.85
N GLU A 869 28.66 25.83 -37.60
CA GLU A 869 29.67 26.28 -36.64
C GLU A 869 30.05 25.14 -35.69
N THR A 870 31.33 25.00 -35.38
CA THR A 870 31.81 24.06 -34.36
C THR A 870 32.77 24.77 -33.41
N LYS A 871 32.44 24.74 -32.11
CA LYS A 871 33.25 25.31 -31.03
C LYS A 871 33.65 24.22 -30.05
N TYR A 872 34.82 24.39 -29.45
CA TYR A 872 35.39 23.43 -28.51
C TYR A 872 35.47 24.08 -27.15
N TYR A 873 35.19 23.32 -26.10
CA TYR A 873 35.25 23.78 -24.73
C TYR A 873 36.03 22.77 -23.89
N ASN A 874 36.84 23.26 -22.96
CA ASN A 874 37.40 22.38 -21.93
C ASN A 874 36.31 21.96 -20.92
N LEU A 875 36.64 21.03 -20.03
CA LEU A 875 35.68 20.52 -19.04
C LEU A 875 35.26 21.57 -17.99
N GLN A 876 35.95 22.71 -17.89
CA GLN A 876 35.53 23.86 -17.07
C GLN A 876 34.58 24.82 -17.80
N GLY A 877 34.22 24.54 -19.06
CA GLY A 877 33.28 25.32 -19.86
C GLY A 877 33.88 26.52 -20.57
N TRP A 878 35.22 26.65 -20.62
CA TRP A 878 35.89 27.74 -21.34
C TRP A 878 36.08 27.36 -22.81
N GLU A 879 35.79 28.29 -23.71
CA GLU A 879 35.97 28.10 -25.15
C GLU A 879 37.47 27.99 -25.49
N MET A 880 37.81 27.03 -26.34
CA MET A 880 39.17 26.75 -26.78
C MET A 880 39.23 26.53 -28.30
N GLN A 881 40.42 26.73 -28.84
CA GLN A 881 40.73 26.34 -30.22
C GLN A 881 40.61 24.82 -30.39
N ARG A 882 40.39 24.35 -31.63
CA ARG A 882 40.22 22.92 -31.93
C ARG A 882 41.35 22.09 -31.30
N PRO A 883 41.04 21.13 -30.41
CA PRO A 883 42.06 20.41 -29.65
C PRO A 883 42.95 19.56 -30.55
N ILE A 884 44.27 19.80 -30.48
CA ILE A 884 45.32 19.07 -31.23
C ILE A 884 46.09 18.07 -30.36
N GLN A 885 45.79 18.00 -29.06
CA GLN A 885 46.37 17.07 -28.09
C GLN A 885 45.29 16.13 -27.56
N GLU A 886 45.67 14.91 -27.15
CA GLU A 886 44.74 13.93 -26.58
C GLU A 886 44.15 14.45 -25.27
N GLY A 887 42.82 14.44 -25.18
CA GLY A 887 42.11 14.90 -24.00
C GLY A 887 40.60 14.73 -24.13
N ILE A 888 39.88 15.08 -23.07
CA ILE A 888 38.42 15.16 -23.06
C ILE A 888 38.02 16.62 -23.25
N PHE A 889 37.19 16.87 -24.24
CA PHE A 889 36.65 18.20 -24.52
C PHE A 889 35.19 18.09 -24.93
N ILE A 890 34.48 19.21 -24.79
CA ILE A 890 33.09 19.35 -25.20
C ILE A 890 33.10 20.02 -26.57
N VAL A 891 32.50 19.37 -27.56
CA VAL A 891 32.29 19.94 -28.89
C VAL A 891 30.86 20.43 -28.95
N LYS A 892 30.65 21.73 -29.17
CA LYS A 892 29.35 22.29 -29.50
C LYS A 892 29.28 22.53 -31.00
N ARG A 893 28.34 21.91 -31.70
CA ARG A 893 28.08 22.16 -33.13
C ARG A 893 26.76 22.89 -33.26
N LYS A 894 26.77 24.09 -33.86
CA LYS A 894 25.54 24.78 -34.26
C LYS A 894 25.23 24.37 -35.70
N HIS A 895 24.00 23.90 -35.90
CA HIS A 895 23.49 23.52 -37.22
C HIS A 895 22.74 24.69 -37.89
N ALA A 896 22.51 24.59 -39.20
CA ALA A 896 21.77 25.60 -39.95
C ALA A 896 20.36 25.85 -39.40
N SER A 897 19.75 24.83 -38.79
CA SER A 897 18.49 24.91 -38.04
C SER A 897 18.55 25.66 -36.70
N GLU A 898 19.71 26.24 -36.35
CA GLU A 898 20.05 26.79 -35.02
C GLU A 898 20.11 25.77 -33.87
N ARG A 899 19.89 24.48 -34.15
CA ARG A 899 20.11 23.39 -33.19
C ARG A 899 21.56 23.37 -32.71
N ILE A 900 21.76 23.21 -31.41
CA ILE A 900 23.09 23.04 -30.80
C ILE A 900 23.27 21.58 -30.38
N GLU A 901 24.13 20.85 -31.08
CA GLU A 901 24.60 19.53 -30.68
C GLU A 901 25.76 19.70 -29.69
N VAL A 902 25.72 19.04 -28.53
CA VAL A 902 26.81 19.06 -27.55
C VAL A 902 27.32 17.65 -27.34
N THR A 903 28.50 17.34 -27.88
CA THR A 903 29.10 16.01 -27.77
C THR A 903 30.32 16.08 -26.86
N LYS A 904 30.39 15.19 -25.87
CA LYS A 904 31.64 14.95 -25.13
C LYS A 904 32.50 14.00 -25.95
N VAL A 905 33.66 14.46 -26.37
CA VAL A 905 34.56 13.68 -27.23
C VAL A 905 35.84 13.39 -26.49
N TYR A 906 36.30 12.14 -26.61
CA TYR A 906 37.61 11.70 -26.13
C TYR A 906 38.44 11.26 -27.34
N GLY A 907 39.58 11.92 -27.54
CA GLY A 907 40.52 11.56 -28.60
C GLY A 907 41.34 12.74 -29.11
N LYS A 908 42.20 12.48 -30.09
CA LYS A 908 42.94 13.48 -30.85
C LYS A 908 42.27 13.67 -32.21
N PHE A 909 41.85 14.89 -32.55
CA PHE A 909 41.56 15.18 -33.95
C PHE A 909 42.89 15.40 -34.66
N ARG A 910 43.25 14.51 -35.59
CA ARG A 910 44.40 14.73 -36.49
C ARG A 910 44.06 15.80 -37.52
#